data_AF-S9U006-F1
#
_entry.id   AF-S9U006-F1
#
_cell.length_a   1.000
_cell.length_b   1.000
_cell.length_c   1.000
_cell.angle_alpha   90.00
_cell.angle_beta   90.00
_cell.angle_gamma   90.00
#
_symmetry.space_group_name_H-M   'P 1'
#
loop_
_entity.id
_entity.type
_entity.pdbx_description
1 polymer ?
#
loop_
_entity_poly.entity_id
_entity_poly.type
_entity_poly.pdbx_seq_one_letter_code
_entity_poly.pdbx_strand_id
1 'polypeptide(L)'
;MTSIPISVSRLSEFEETIVSLRELLSSSFLREAQRTEQRVYHVVLDAIRPQVQLLCEEEAEGGDAACVCEAHLCLTRHLQIIFSALLLLGPEERAYASGYRVGALPIAPEESHIENPSSFYISAAQRAYAMELLLFLCFSTLLSVQSVISALYPLLDAGAHGQTVVIENAIGTELLEHEKYKNKKKLISSLLCGVYLSRQRGLLGLMKTFLLNDKISEQFVFDAIKQITRLLSYPISSAFMLHEDVMGETEGGQEKEVNLRSVSVEQQMHSVCGQLVSLSCEHSTFGETAEDTAVPVFLRRIRETQPLLPTETLEQRLHLCITLLLNEWAALPPRQDKLFPSAYRRFFLLNKLYLSPAFGALSLRRQALEDPQLEVVRSLHRWCTVLHGNALGCASNALLCIFDPVCPGFLNLLALLDKLSADLSAIVEQVMKLLFALPVEFPQMCVCLVKHSLTSAAHCFGVENMVERQLLYRNDVCSAEIKVKGLRCLCERAPPDFKRYLLDAMVMESQVSPWAADARAQERQLLLVSFVEDMCLGTASEALFGSDATLFSSLSLAGRVGAVSPLCLQWAASIIVKMTSLPFVDAYLSHCVEDVPIGLSRLRHQCQALWQVLGIAFEKFCREDAVALGTADAARVCVGTLCDLRVHVEASLRSLEKALAKKQKECADSTADVDRAVQAVKQEWETVSERLEQNTVVKTHAATTMDLLRLSTSVERNIFLITCPQRFYPTVQRLLAQLFAIFYVTNDECVAAHAVKCVGWLGMYRLDSADSSFLANLIITYLVKAESDDKLRGSPGSSHANRGPSPAVSRDARPAQQLLPNSVGKARLLDLLLFWCDHDTDSLTLRKIEDSLKAQRGRSMYYFLSQQCLATADPLLQVASLYCIGQYTVATFPRVTMDLVVQLARDVFRLSSFEMAKAAAASMLAQVAALFCTKVSPDALLLDPCFAQLKQVGEAMRNYQSPPNKVLAEEVVPIVHDDEVVRLHGRTIEKLLQNFSVSVLVQQ
;
A
#
# COMPACT_ATOMS: atom_id res chain seq x y z
N MET A 1 32.42 -36.21 4.05
CA MET A 1 33.19 -36.51 2.83
C MET A 1 34.65 -36.66 3.22
N THR A 2 35.24 -37.81 2.92
CA THR A 2 36.67 -38.10 3.07
C THR A 2 37.47 -37.18 2.13
N SER A 3 38.50 -36.51 2.65
CA SER A 3 39.33 -35.58 1.88
C SER A 3 40.04 -36.30 0.73
N ILE A 4 39.60 -36.04 -0.50
CA ILE A 4 40.26 -36.53 -1.71
C ILE A 4 41.55 -35.72 -1.88
N PRO A 5 42.73 -36.36 -1.99
CA PRO A 5 43.99 -35.64 -2.16
C PRO A 5 44.06 -35.00 -3.55
N ILE A 6 44.31 -33.70 -3.59
CA ILE A 6 44.37 -32.87 -4.80
C ILE A 6 45.84 -32.49 -5.09
N SER A 7 46.28 -32.63 -6.34
CA SER A 7 47.63 -32.32 -6.81
C SER A 7 47.86 -30.82 -6.98
N VAL A 8 48.68 -30.24 -6.10
CA VAL A 8 49.03 -28.80 -6.14
C VAL A 8 49.86 -28.44 -7.38
N SER A 9 50.68 -29.36 -7.91
CA SER A 9 51.54 -29.08 -9.08
C SER A 9 50.75 -28.95 -10.38
N ARG A 10 49.73 -29.79 -10.58
CA ARG A 10 48.82 -29.69 -11.74
C ARG A 10 47.97 -28.42 -11.67
N LEU A 11 47.52 -28.05 -10.47
CA LEU A 11 46.82 -26.78 -10.25
C LEU A 11 47.70 -25.58 -10.58
N SER A 12 48.98 -25.58 -10.18
CA SER A 12 49.90 -24.47 -10.49
C SER A 12 50.23 -24.37 -11.98
N GLU A 13 50.46 -25.50 -12.68
CA GLU A 13 50.71 -25.50 -14.13
C GLU A 13 49.49 -24.97 -14.91
N PHE A 14 48.28 -25.33 -14.47
CA PHE A 14 47.06 -24.81 -15.04
C PHE A 14 46.89 -23.30 -14.74
N GLU A 15 47.20 -22.87 -13.51
CA GLU A 15 47.13 -21.46 -13.11
C GLU A 15 48.13 -20.60 -13.92
N GLU A 16 49.35 -21.07 -14.18
CA GLU A 16 50.32 -20.40 -15.07
C GLU A 16 49.80 -20.27 -16.50
N THR A 17 49.18 -21.32 -17.03
CA THR A 17 48.58 -21.32 -18.37
C THR A 17 47.44 -20.31 -18.47
N ILE A 18 46.61 -20.22 -17.43
CA ILE A 18 45.49 -19.26 -17.35
C ILE A 18 45.99 -17.82 -17.18
N VAL A 19 47.08 -17.59 -16.42
CA VAL A 19 47.71 -16.26 -16.33
C VAL A 19 48.25 -15.83 -17.69
N SER A 20 48.91 -16.73 -18.42
CA SER A 20 49.35 -16.46 -19.80
C SER A 20 48.16 -16.13 -20.72
N LEU A 21 47.06 -16.89 -20.62
CA LEU A 21 45.83 -16.60 -21.36
C LEU A 21 45.26 -15.22 -21.01
N ARG A 22 45.28 -14.82 -19.73
CA ARG A 22 44.83 -13.50 -19.28
C ARG A 22 45.68 -12.38 -19.89
N GLU A 23 47.00 -12.51 -19.87
CA GLU A 23 47.91 -11.54 -20.49
C GLU A 23 47.73 -11.45 -22.02
N LEU A 24 47.48 -12.59 -22.68
CA LEU A 24 47.14 -12.65 -24.10
C LEU A 24 45.81 -11.96 -24.39
N LEU A 25 44.80 -12.17 -23.56
CA LEU A 25 43.51 -11.49 -23.66
C LEU A 25 43.69 -9.98 -23.47
N SER A 26 44.45 -9.52 -22.48
CA SER A 26 44.72 -8.08 -22.28
C SER A 26 45.53 -7.46 -23.43
N SER A 27 46.48 -8.18 -24.02
CA SER A 27 47.35 -7.67 -25.11
C SER A 27 46.72 -7.71 -26.50
N SER A 28 45.82 -8.67 -26.76
CA SER A 28 45.12 -8.87 -28.05
C SER A 28 44.32 -7.65 -28.55
N PHE A 29 44.00 -6.71 -27.66
CA PHE A 29 43.21 -5.51 -27.96
C PHE A 29 44.08 -4.29 -28.31
N LEU A 30 45.39 -4.32 -28.05
CA LEU A 30 46.28 -3.17 -28.22
C LEU A 30 47.07 -3.19 -29.56
N ARG A 31 47.48 -4.35 -30.10
CA ARG A 31 48.15 -4.49 -31.42
C ARG A 31 47.99 -5.93 -32.00
N GLU A 32 47.83 -6.05 -33.33
CA GLU A 32 47.80 -7.31 -34.12
C GLU A 32 46.72 -8.37 -33.73
N ALA A 33 45.43 -8.04 -33.87
CA ALA A 33 44.31 -8.90 -33.46
C ALA A 33 44.32 -10.36 -33.99
N GLN A 34 44.81 -10.61 -35.20
CA GLN A 34 44.65 -11.91 -35.89
C GLN A 34 45.58 -13.02 -35.38
N ARG A 35 46.86 -12.69 -35.10
CA ARG A 35 47.83 -13.67 -34.57
C ARG A 35 47.54 -14.03 -33.12
N THR A 36 47.00 -13.07 -32.37
CA THR A 36 46.65 -13.27 -30.96
C THR A 36 45.41 -14.15 -30.81
N GLU A 37 44.41 -14.01 -31.69
CA GLU A 37 43.26 -14.94 -31.76
C GLU A 37 43.73 -16.40 -31.89
N GLN A 38 44.62 -16.70 -32.85
CA GLN A 38 45.07 -18.08 -33.06
C GLN A 38 45.82 -18.67 -31.85
N ARG A 39 46.64 -17.86 -31.17
CA ARG A 39 47.30 -18.27 -29.92
C ARG A 39 46.29 -18.55 -28.81
N VAL A 40 45.27 -17.70 -28.68
CA VAL A 40 44.18 -17.89 -27.72
C VAL A 40 43.42 -19.19 -28.02
N TYR A 41 43.16 -19.51 -29.30
CA TYR A 41 42.51 -20.77 -29.68
C TYR A 41 43.31 -22.02 -29.28
N HIS A 42 44.62 -22.04 -29.54
CA HIS A 42 45.46 -23.18 -29.14
C HIS A 42 45.53 -23.34 -27.61
N VAL A 43 45.72 -22.24 -26.88
CA VAL A 43 45.72 -22.30 -25.40
C VAL A 43 44.38 -22.80 -24.86
N VAL A 44 43.26 -22.39 -25.45
CA VAL A 44 41.92 -22.90 -25.09
C VAL A 44 41.78 -24.39 -25.41
N LEU A 45 42.22 -24.82 -26.59
CA LEU A 45 42.12 -26.22 -27.00
C LEU A 45 43.00 -27.13 -26.14
N ASP A 46 44.25 -26.74 -25.91
CA ASP A 46 45.25 -27.57 -25.23
C ASP A 46 45.02 -27.63 -23.71
N ALA A 47 44.56 -26.52 -23.10
CA ALA A 47 44.39 -26.45 -21.66
C ALA A 47 42.98 -26.83 -21.20
N ILE A 48 41.93 -26.40 -21.90
CA ILE A 48 40.54 -26.49 -21.40
C ILE A 48 39.87 -27.77 -21.88
N ARG A 49 40.11 -28.19 -23.12
CA ARG A 49 39.46 -29.37 -23.70
C ARG A 49 39.71 -30.67 -22.91
N PRO A 50 40.96 -30.99 -22.48
CA PRO A 50 41.21 -32.20 -21.71
C PRO A 50 40.46 -32.22 -20.37
N GLN A 51 40.33 -31.04 -19.74
CA GLN A 51 39.59 -30.90 -18.48
C GLN A 51 38.09 -31.15 -18.67
N VAL A 52 37.52 -30.67 -19.78
CA VAL A 52 36.10 -30.90 -20.10
C VAL A 52 35.84 -32.36 -20.49
N GLN A 53 36.76 -33.01 -21.21
CA GLN A 53 36.67 -34.44 -21.53
C GLN A 53 36.65 -35.31 -20.27
N LEU A 54 37.56 -35.06 -19.33
CA LEU A 54 37.59 -35.76 -18.02
C LEU A 54 36.26 -35.63 -17.26
N LEU A 55 35.61 -34.47 -17.29
CA LEU A 55 34.31 -34.27 -16.67
C LEU A 55 33.17 -35.02 -17.38
N CYS A 56 33.25 -35.19 -18.71
CA CYS A 56 32.25 -35.94 -19.48
C CYS A 56 32.40 -37.46 -19.29
N GLU A 57 33.63 -37.96 -19.11
CA GLU A 57 33.93 -39.39 -18.91
C GLU A 57 33.45 -39.90 -17.54
N GLU A 58 33.36 -39.03 -16.52
CA GLU A 58 32.79 -39.38 -15.21
C GLU A 58 31.29 -39.71 -15.29
N GLU A 59 30.51 -38.97 -16.08
CA GLU A 59 29.07 -39.24 -16.30
C GLU A 59 28.84 -40.59 -17.03
N ALA A 60 29.85 -41.11 -17.75
CA ALA A 60 29.73 -42.31 -18.58
C ALA A 60 30.30 -43.59 -17.93
N GLU A 61 31.48 -43.55 -17.27
CA GLU A 61 32.21 -44.78 -16.91
C GLU A 61 32.88 -44.79 -15.52
N GLY A 62 32.62 -43.81 -14.63
CA GLY A 62 33.15 -43.83 -13.26
C GLY A 62 34.67 -43.61 -13.19
N GLY A 63 35.15 -42.51 -13.75
CA GLY A 63 36.56 -42.10 -13.76
C GLY A 63 37.17 -41.85 -12.37
N ASP A 64 38.49 -41.61 -12.34
CA ASP A 64 39.23 -41.30 -11.10
C ASP A 64 38.71 -40.00 -10.45
N ALA A 65 37.95 -40.17 -9.37
CA ALA A 65 37.27 -39.08 -8.66
C ALA A 65 38.21 -37.93 -8.23
N ALA A 66 39.51 -38.21 -8.02
CA ALA A 66 40.49 -37.17 -7.71
C ALA A 66 40.80 -36.28 -8.91
N CYS A 67 41.05 -36.89 -10.08
CA CYS A 67 41.31 -36.17 -11.33
C CYS A 67 40.08 -35.37 -11.79
N VAL A 68 38.87 -35.89 -11.57
CA VAL A 68 37.63 -35.19 -11.87
C VAL A 68 37.41 -33.99 -10.93
N CYS A 69 37.61 -34.17 -9.62
CA CYS A 69 37.53 -33.06 -8.66
C CYS A 69 38.55 -31.95 -8.98
N GLU A 70 39.77 -32.33 -9.38
CA GLU A 70 40.81 -31.43 -9.88
C GLU A 70 40.34 -30.64 -11.11
N ALA A 71 39.85 -31.33 -12.14
CA ALA A 71 39.35 -30.71 -13.37
C ALA A 71 38.19 -29.74 -13.08
N HIS A 72 37.28 -30.13 -12.20
CA HIS A 72 36.16 -29.29 -11.78
C HIS A 72 36.62 -28.02 -11.08
N LEU A 73 37.60 -28.11 -10.16
CA LEU A 73 38.19 -26.97 -9.46
C LEU A 73 38.95 -26.04 -10.41
N CYS A 74 39.77 -26.59 -11.31
CA CYS A 74 40.48 -25.84 -12.36
C CYS A 74 39.53 -25.00 -13.19
N LEU A 75 38.47 -25.62 -13.71
CA LEU A 75 37.51 -24.94 -14.56
C LEU A 75 36.73 -23.88 -13.78
N THR A 76 36.09 -24.26 -12.67
CA THR A 76 35.20 -23.35 -11.90
C THR A 76 35.91 -22.09 -11.39
N ARG A 77 37.18 -22.17 -11.00
CA ARG A 77 37.97 -21.01 -10.54
C ARG A 77 38.32 -20.03 -11.65
N HIS A 78 38.39 -20.49 -12.90
CA HIS A 78 38.89 -19.70 -14.04
C HIS A 78 37.85 -19.48 -15.16
N LEU A 79 36.58 -19.85 -14.94
CA LEU A 79 35.49 -19.73 -15.93
C LEU A 79 35.37 -18.34 -16.55
N GLN A 80 35.58 -17.26 -15.80
CA GLN A 80 35.50 -15.90 -16.35
C GLN A 80 36.51 -15.68 -17.49
N ILE A 81 37.73 -16.20 -17.33
CA ILE A 81 38.82 -16.07 -18.31
C ILE A 81 38.54 -16.95 -19.53
N ILE A 82 38.08 -18.17 -19.27
CA ILE A 82 37.68 -19.14 -20.29
C ILE A 82 36.53 -18.59 -21.16
N PHE A 83 35.47 -18.08 -20.54
CA PHE A 83 34.34 -17.50 -21.27
C PHE A 83 34.75 -16.26 -22.06
N SER A 84 35.62 -15.41 -21.51
CA SER A 84 36.14 -14.24 -22.23
C SER A 84 36.92 -14.66 -23.50
N ALA A 85 37.76 -15.70 -23.40
CA ALA A 85 38.47 -16.24 -24.55
C ALA A 85 37.53 -16.83 -25.61
N LEU A 86 36.57 -17.67 -25.21
CA LEU A 86 35.60 -18.27 -26.14
C LEU A 86 34.70 -17.20 -26.79
N LEU A 87 34.29 -16.18 -26.04
CA LEU A 87 33.53 -15.04 -26.55
C LEU A 87 34.33 -14.22 -27.57
N LEU A 88 35.64 -14.06 -27.39
CA LEU A 88 36.52 -13.38 -28.35
C LEU A 88 36.58 -14.15 -29.68
N LEU A 89 36.70 -15.48 -29.62
CA LEU A 89 36.88 -16.36 -30.77
C LEU A 89 35.59 -16.63 -31.58
N GLY A 90 34.44 -16.71 -30.90
CA GLY A 90 33.16 -17.07 -31.53
C GLY A 90 32.63 -16.00 -32.51
N PRO A 91 32.02 -16.36 -33.65
CA PRO A 91 31.44 -15.39 -34.58
C PRO A 91 30.04 -14.98 -34.12
N GLU A 92 29.79 -13.67 -34.01
CA GLU A 92 28.50 -13.15 -33.55
C GLU A 92 27.35 -13.54 -34.49
N GLU A 93 27.55 -13.41 -35.80
CA GLU A 93 26.52 -13.60 -36.83
C GLU A 93 25.96 -15.03 -36.87
N ARG A 94 26.79 -16.05 -36.56
CA ARG A 94 26.34 -17.45 -36.56
C ARG A 94 25.54 -17.81 -35.32
N ALA A 95 25.80 -17.15 -34.19
CA ALA A 95 25.06 -17.38 -32.94
C ALA A 95 23.55 -17.08 -33.08
N TYR A 96 23.15 -16.31 -34.10
CA TYR A 96 21.75 -15.97 -34.39
C TYR A 96 21.07 -16.92 -35.39
N ALA A 97 21.80 -17.81 -36.08
CA ALA A 97 21.31 -18.50 -37.28
C ALA A 97 21.08 -20.01 -37.13
N SER A 98 21.71 -20.68 -36.15
CA SER A 98 21.67 -22.14 -35.99
C SER A 98 21.26 -22.58 -34.58
N GLY A 99 20.66 -23.76 -34.48
CA GLY A 99 20.50 -24.45 -33.20
C GLY A 99 21.72 -25.27 -32.83
N TYR A 100 22.04 -25.30 -31.53
CA TYR A 100 23.27 -25.91 -31.02
C TYR A 100 22.95 -27.06 -30.07
N ARG A 101 23.50 -28.25 -30.33
CA ARG A 101 23.34 -29.41 -29.46
C ARG A 101 24.21 -29.27 -28.22
N VAL A 102 23.61 -29.46 -27.04
CA VAL A 102 24.29 -29.37 -25.73
C VAL A 102 24.29 -30.71 -24.99
N GLY A 103 23.70 -31.75 -25.57
CA GLY A 103 23.68 -33.11 -25.00
C GLY A 103 25.02 -33.85 -25.03
N ALA A 104 25.97 -33.42 -25.87
CA ALA A 104 27.28 -34.06 -26.01
C ALA A 104 28.37 -33.02 -26.24
N LEU A 105 29.62 -33.37 -25.90
CA LEU A 105 30.79 -32.52 -26.13
C LEU A 105 30.92 -32.21 -27.64
N PRO A 106 31.08 -30.92 -28.04
CA PRO A 106 31.30 -30.57 -29.43
C PRO A 106 32.56 -31.25 -30.01
N ILE A 107 32.48 -31.68 -31.28
CA ILE A 107 33.59 -32.35 -31.96
C ILE A 107 34.56 -31.27 -32.49
N ALA A 108 35.84 -31.38 -32.17
CA ALA A 108 36.81 -30.42 -32.67
C ALA A 108 37.01 -30.56 -34.20
N PRO A 109 37.28 -29.45 -34.91
CA PRO A 109 37.53 -29.49 -36.36
C PRO A 109 38.72 -30.38 -36.76
N GLU A 110 39.70 -30.53 -35.86
CA GLU A 110 40.89 -31.38 -36.05
C GLU A 110 40.55 -32.88 -36.05
N GLU A 111 39.50 -33.29 -35.33
CA GLU A 111 39.01 -34.68 -35.30
C GLU A 111 38.03 -34.99 -36.44
N SER A 112 37.43 -33.97 -37.04
CA SER A 112 36.54 -34.10 -38.20
C SER A 112 37.27 -34.01 -39.55
N HIS A 113 38.61 -34.08 -39.53
CA HIS A 113 39.48 -33.97 -40.71
C HIS A 113 39.34 -32.67 -41.50
N ILE A 114 38.86 -31.59 -40.86
CA ILE A 114 38.76 -30.27 -41.47
C ILE A 114 40.06 -29.51 -41.18
N GLU A 115 41.05 -29.68 -42.05
CA GLU A 115 42.34 -28.99 -41.92
C GLU A 115 42.18 -27.47 -42.09
N ASN A 116 42.75 -26.69 -41.17
CA ASN A 116 42.86 -25.25 -41.35
C ASN A 116 44.06 -24.97 -42.27
N PRO A 117 43.86 -24.42 -43.48
CA PRO A 117 44.95 -24.21 -44.44
C PRO A 117 45.89 -23.06 -44.05
N SER A 118 45.62 -22.32 -42.97
CA SER A 118 46.42 -21.16 -42.58
C SER A 118 47.05 -21.34 -41.20
N SER A 119 48.35 -21.01 -41.09
CA SER A 119 49.09 -20.96 -39.83
C SER A 119 48.97 -19.63 -39.10
N PHE A 120 48.12 -18.71 -39.57
CA PHE A 120 47.99 -17.33 -39.06
C PHE A 120 46.55 -16.90 -38.74
N TYR A 121 45.54 -17.62 -39.24
CA TYR A 121 44.12 -17.31 -39.08
C TYR A 121 43.35 -18.50 -38.54
N ILE A 122 42.33 -18.22 -37.73
CA ILE A 122 41.38 -19.23 -37.28
C ILE A 122 40.34 -19.46 -38.38
N SER A 123 40.05 -20.73 -38.68
CA SER A 123 39.04 -21.10 -39.67
C SER A 123 37.62 -20.81 -39.17
N ALA A 124 36.66 -20.70 -40.09
CA ALA A 124 35.26 -20.53 -39.72
C ALA A 124 34.71 -21.72 -38.91
N ALA A 125 35.26 -22.93 -39.11
CA ALA A 125 34.91 -24.13 -38.34
C ALA A 125 35.44 -24.05 -36.91
N GLN A 126 36.69 -23.61 -36.72
CA GLN A 126 37.29 -23.39 -35.40
C GLN A 126 36.56 -22.29 -34.59
N ARG A 127 36.14 -21.22 -35.27
CA ARG A 127 35.30 -20.18 -34.64
C ARG A 127 33.92 -20.71 -34.24
N ALA A 128 33.29 -21.56 -35.07
CA ALA A 128 32.03 -22.21 -34.73
C ALA A 128 32.17 -23.14 -33.52
N TYR A 129 33.21 -23.96 -33.50
CA TYR A 129 33.54 -24.83 -32.38
C TYR A 129 33.72 -24.05 -31.06
N ALA A 130 34.41 -22.91 -31.07
CA ALA A 130 34.56 -22.09 -29.87
C ALA A 130 33.20 -21.56 -29.34
N MET A 131 32.27 -21.24 -30.23
CA MET A 131 30.91 -20.82 -29.85
C MET A 131 30.08 -21.99 -29.33
N GLU A 132 30.17 -23.16 -29.96
CA GLU A 132 29.54 -24.41 -29.50
C GLU A 132 30.02 -24.81 -28.12
N LEU A 133 31.34 -24.75 -27.90
CA LEU A 133 31.95 -25.05 -26.59
C LEU A 133 31.48 -24.07 -25.51
N LEU A 134 31.33 -22.78 -25.83
CA LEU A 134 30.78 -21.79 -24.91
C LEU A 134 29.34 -22.12 -24.52
N LEU A 135 28.48 -22.42 -25.50
CA LEU A 135 27.08 -22.78 -25.25
C LEU A 135 26.97 -24.09 -24.48
N PHE A 136 27.81 -25.08 -24.81
CA PHE A 136 27.90 -26.33 -24.09
C PHE A 136 28.24 -26.10 -22.62
N LEU A 137 29.29 -25.33 -22.30
CA LEU A 137 29.67 -25.03 -20.91
C LEU A 137 28.59 -24.22 -20.16
N CYS A 138 27.85 -23.35 -20.84
CA CYS A 138 26.80 -22.55 -20.22
C CYS A 138 25.56 -23.40 -19.84
N PHE A 139 25.13 -24.30 -20.73
CA PHE A 139 23.84 -25.00 -20.65
C PHE A 139 23.93 -26.47 -20.24
N SER A 140 25.10 -27.09 -20.24
CA SER A 140 25.32 -28.46 -19.75
C SER A 140 25.15 -28.60 -18.24
N THR A 141 24.97 -29.82 -17.76
CA THR A 141 24.89 -30.17 -16.33
C THR A 141 26.25 -30.19 -15.63
N LEU A 142 27.36 -30.25 -16.38
CA LEU A 142 28.74 -30.35 -15.88
C LEU A 142 29.12 -29.23 -14.91
N LEU A 143 28.65 -28.01 -15.18
CA LEU A 143 28.95 -26.83 -14.38
C LEU A 143 27.71 -26.36 -13.63
N SER A 144 27.89 -25.98 -12.37
CA SER A 144 26.84 -25.39 -11.55
C SER A 144 26.37 -24.06 -12.15
N VAL A 145 25.06 -23.79 -12.07
CA VAL A 145 24.48 -22.53 -12.59
C VAL A 145 25.09 -21.31 -11.90
N GLN A 146 25.42 -21.42 -10.61
CA GLN A 146 26.08 -20.38 -9.84
C GLN A 146 27.44 -20.00 -10.45
N SER A 147 28.28 -21.00 -10.77
CA SER A 147 29.62 -20.80 -11.35
C SER A 147 29.54 -20.12 -12.72
N VAL A 148 28.58 -20.55 -13.56
CA VAL A 148 28.34 -19.95 -14.89
C VAL A 148 27.88 -18.50 -14.76
N ILE A 149 26.92 -18.20 -13.89
CA ILE A 149 26.44 -16.82 -13.66
C ILE A 149 27.55 -15.92 -13.11
N SER A 150 28.34 -16.42 -12.15
CA SER A 150 29.47 -15.66 -11.58
C SER A 150 30.56 -15.32 -12.61
N ALA A 151 30.69 -16.13 -13.66
CA ALA A 151 31.65 -15.89 -14.74
C ALA A 151 31.09 -14.95 -15.82
N LEU A 152 29.81 -15.06 -16.16
CA LEU A 152 29.19 -14.25 -17.23
C LEU A 152 28.84 -12.82 -16.77
N TYR A 153 28.30 -12.65 -15.57
CA TYR A 153 27.78 -11.34 -15.15
C TYR A 153 28.84 -10.22 -15.08
N PRO A 154 30.05 -10.43 -14.52
CA PRO A 154 31.07 -9.38 -14.46
C PRO A 154 31.49 -8.86 -15.85
N LEU A 155 31.26 -9.64 -16.91
CA LEU A 155 31.53 -9.23 -18.29
C LEU A 155 30.48 -8.25 -18.85
N LEU A 156 29.33 -8.08 -18.19
CA LEU A 156 28.32 -7.10 -18.57
C LEU A 156 28.61 -5.69 -18.03
N ASP A 157 29.39 -5.59 -16.96
CA ASP A 157 29.53 -4.35 -16.20
C ASP A 157 30.29 -3.29 -17.02
N ALA A 158 29.71 -2.11 -17.13
CA ALA A 158 30.39 -0.91 -17.58
C ALA A 158 30.71 -0.12 -16.31
N GLY A 159 31.91 0.44 -16.16
CA GLY A 159 32.32 1.19 -14.97
C GLY A 159 31.53 2.47 -14.65
N ALA A 160 30.25 2.57 -15.05
CA ALA A 160 29.35 3.67 -14.78
C ALA A 160 28.38 3.31 -13.64
N HIS A 161 28.91 3.27 -12.42
CA HIS A 161 28.31 3.67 -11.13
C HIS A 161 29.16 3.02 -10.03
N GLY A 162 30.25 3.71 -9.64
CA GLY A 162 31.11 3.25 -8.57
C GLY A 162 30.30 2.97 -7.31
N GLN A 163 30.31 1.70 -6.85
CA GLN A 163 30.09 1.21 -5.48
C GLN A 163 29.72 -0.28 -5.39
N THR A 164 29.61 -1.05 -6.47
CA THR A 164 29.21 -2.47 -6.37
C THR A 164 30.42 -3.41 -6.28
N VAL A 165 30.91 -3.60 -5.05
CA VAL A 165 32.05 -4.49 -4.69
C VAL A 165 31.68 -6.00 -4.76
N VAL A 166 30.57 -6.37 -5.38
CA VAL A 166 29.91 -7.67 -5.12
C VAL A 166 30.58 -8.85 -5.85
N ILE A 167 31.19 -8.66 -7.02
CA ILE A 167 31.87 -9.72 -7.78
C ILE A 167 33.15 -9.16 -8.41
N GLU A 168 34.29 -9.79 -8.14
CA GLU A 168 35.58 -9.38 -8.71
C GLU A 168 35.58 -9.54 -10.23
N ASN A 169 35.86 -8.44 -10.93
CA ASN A 169 35.99 -8.45 -12.38
C ASN A 169 37.46 -8.59 -12.78
N ALA A 170 37.94 -9.82 -13.00
CA ALA A 170 39.35 -10.06 -13.31
C ALA A 170 39.80 -9.50 -14.69
N ILE A 171 38.85 -9.20 -15.59
CA ILE A 171 39.12 -8.93 -17.01
C ILE A 171 38.29 -7.74 -17.57
N GLY A 172 37.07 -7.54 -17.08
CA GLY A 172 36.02 -6.81 -17.79
C GLY A 172 36.05 -5.28 -17.73
N THR A 173 36.79 -4.64 -16.81
CA THR A 173 36.88 -3.17 -16.77
C THR A 173 37.60 -2.58 -17.99
N GLU A 174 38.45 -3.35 -18.67
CA GLU A 174 39.19 -2.88 -19.86
C GLU A 174 38.71 -3.54 -21.17
N LEU A 175 38.22 -4.78 -21.14
CA LEU A 175 37.98 -5.58 -22.36
C LEU A 175 36.74 -5.21 -23.17
N LEU A 176 35.62 -4.86 -22.53
CA LEU A 176 34.30 -4.74 -23.19
C LEU A 176 33.74 -3.31 -23.20
N GLU A 177 34.50 -2.32 -22.72
CA GLU A 177 34.08 -0.90 -22.79
C GLU A 177 34.19 -0.32 -24.20
N HIS A 178 35.06 -0.87 -25.05
CA HIS A 178 35.26 -0.39 -26.41
C HIS A 178 34.04 -0.68 -27.32
N GLU A 179 33.60 0.31 -28.11
CA GLU A 179 32.40 0.21 -28.97
C GLU A 179 32.40 -1.01 -29.93
N LYS A 180 33.58 -1.52 -30.30
CA LYS A 180 33.76 -2.70 -31.16
C LYS A 180 33.10 -3.96 -30.59
N TYR A 181 32.91 -4.04 -29.28
CA TYR A 181 32.38 -5.22 -28.58
C TYR A 181 30.94 -5.04 -28.05
N LYS A 182 30.23 -4.01 -28.51
CA LYS A 182 28.83 -3.76 -28.13
C LYS A 182 27.90 -4.95 -28.43
N ASN A 183 28.15 -5.67 -29.52
CA ASN A 183 27.39 -6.85 -29.89
C ASN A 183 27.73 -8.07 -29.00
N LYS A 184 28.99 -8.27 -28.63
CA LYS A 184 29.39 -9.25 -27.61
C LYS A 184 28.69 -9.01 -26.27
N LYS A 185 28.55 -7.76 -25.83
CA LYS A 185 27.78 -7.41 -24.63
C LYS A 185 26.31 -7.84 -24.72
N LYS A 186 25.66 -7.63 -25.87
CA LYS A 186 24.29 -8.13 -26.11
C LYS A 186 24.21 -9.65 -26.10
N LEU A 187 25.22 -10.33 -26.65
CA LEU A 187 25.32 -11.79 -26.63
C LEU A 187 25.45 -12.32 -25.20
N ILE A 188 26.32 -11.73 -24.38
CA ILE A 188 26.49 -12.09 -22.95
C ILE A 188 25.18 -11.88 -22.20
N SER A 189 24.47 -10.78 -22.46
CA SER A 189 23.17 -10.52 -21.83
C SER A 189 22.14 -11.60 -22.21
N SER A 190 22.12 -12.00 -23.48
CA SER A 190 21.25 -13.07 -23.99
C SER A 190 21.61 -14.45 -23.43
N LEU A 191 22.90 -14.74 -23.24
CA LEU A 191 23.40 -15.97 -22.60
C LEU A 191 23.00 -16.01 -21.12
N LEU A 192 23.27 -14.94 -20.37
CA LEU A 192 22.91 -14.83 -18.96
C LEU A 192 21.39 -15.01 -18.78
N CYS A 193 20.58 -14.31 -19.58
CA CYS A 193 19.13 -14.47 -19.59
C CYS A 193 18.70 -15.90 -19.90
N GLY A 194 19.33 -16.53 -20.88
CA GLY A 194 19.09 -17.93 -21.23
C GLY A 194 19.38 -18.88 -20.08
N VAL A 195 20.54 -18.71 -19.42
CA VAL A 195 20.98 -19.57 -18.31
C VAL A 195 19.99 -19.53 -17.16
N TYR A 196 19.59 -18.36 -16.66
CA TYR A 196 18.67 -18.32 -15.52
C TYR A 196 17.20 -18.62 -15.89
N LEU A 197 16.79 -18.46 -17.15
CA LEU A 197 15.43 -18.78 -17.60
C LEU A 197 15.24 -20.24 -18.00
N SER A 198 16.23 -20.90 -18.57
CA SER A 198 16.04 -22.24 -19.16
C SER A 198 16.70 -23.36 -18.37
N ARG A 199 17.76 -23.10 -17.59
CA ARG A 199 18.33 -24.13 -16.72
C ARG A 199 17.46 -24.32 -15.48
N GLN A 200 17.36 -25.57 -15.04
CA GLN A 200 16.77 -25.90 -13.74
C GLN A 200 17.54 -25.16 -12.64
N ARG A 201 16.80 -24.57 -11.67
CA ARG A 201 17.37 -23.79 -10.56
C ARG A 201 18.16 -22.54 -11.00
N GLY A 202 17.87 -21.99 -12.18
CA GLY A 202 18.44 -20.73 -12.66
C GLY A 202 18.33 -19.57 -11.68
N LEU A 203 17.13 -19.36 -11.14
CA LEU A 203 16.85 -18.33 -10.13
C LEU A 203 17.66 -18.56 -8.84
N LEU A 204 17.72 -19.80 -8.37
CA LEU A 204 18.51 -20.15 -7.19
C LEU A 204 20.01 -19.89 -7.42
N GLY A 205 20.54 -20.24 -8.60
CA GLY A 205 21.91 -19.94 -8.97
C GLY A 205 22.19 -18.44 -8.91
N LEU A 206 21.25 -17.63 -9.43
CA LEU A 206 21.33 -16.18 -9.38
C LEU A 206 21.33 -15.65 -7.93
N MET A 207 20.45 -16.18 -7.06
CA MET A 207 20.47 -15.83 -5.64
C MET A 207 21.76 -16.28 -4.93
N LYS A 208 22.30 -17.45 -5.26
CA LYS A 208 23.59 -17.90 -4.69
C LYS A 208 24.74 -17.00 -5.09
N THR A 209 24.79 -16.56 -6.35
CA THR A 209 25.85 -15.67 -6.84
C THR A 209 25.77 -14.27 -6.24
N PHE A 210 24.57 -13.69 -6.17
CA PHE A 210 24.38 -12.28 -5.79
C PHE A 210 24.00 -12.05 -4.34
N LEU A 211 23.47 -13.03 -3.61
CA LEU A 211 22.88 -12.80 -2.29
C LEU A 211 23.50 -13.68 -1.19
N LEU A 212 23.79 -14.93 -1.53
CA LEU A 212 24.32 -15.95 -0.60
C LEU A 212 25.83 -16.16 -0.78
N ASN A 213 26.54 -15.13 -1.27
CA ASN A 213 27.98 -15.15 -1.40
C ASN A 213 28.62 -14.56 -0.13
N ASP A 214 29.57 -15.28 0.45
CA ASP A 214 30.28 -14.93 1.70
C ASP A 214 31.00 -13.57 1.60
N LYS A 215 31.29 -13.10 0.37
CA LYS A 215 31.89 -11.79 0.11
C LYS A 215 30.94 -10.60 0.31
N ILE A 216 29.65 -10.84 0.53
CA ILE A 216 28.62 -9.79 0.60
C ILE A 216 28.37 -9.38 2.05
N SER A 217 28.87 -8.19 2.40
CA SER A 217 28.58 -7.55 3.68
C SER A 217 27.13 -7.07 3.77
N GLU A 218 26.63 -6.92 5.00
CA GLU A 218 25.24 -6.53 5.31
C GLU A 218 24.80 -5.26 4.56
N GLN A 219 25.73 -4.30 4.38
CA GLN A 219 25.46 -3.01 3.73
C GLN A 219 25.08 -3.14 2.25
N PHE A 220 25.53 -4.21 1.56
CA PHE A 220 25.29 -4.38 0.12
C PHE A 220 24.14 -5.35 -0.20
N VAL A 221 23.50 -5.96 0.81
CA VAL A 221 22.41 -6.94 0.61
C VAL A 221 21.26 -6.32 -0.17
N PHE A 222 20.83 -5.10 0.17
CA PHE A 222 19.74 -4.43 -0.55
C PHE A 222 20.11 -4.09 -2.00
N ASP A 223 21.36 -3.71 -2.27
CA ASP A 223 21.81 -3.39 -3.62
C ASP A 223 21.89 -4.64 -4.49
N ALA A 224 22.38 -5.75 -3.92
CA ALA A 224 22.33 -7.06 -4.57
C ALA A 224 20.88 -7.47 -4.90
N ILE A 225 19.95 -7.35 -3.96
CA ILE A 225 18.53 -7.68 -4.22
C ILE A 225 17.95 -6.78 -5.31
N LYS A 226 18.26 -5.48 -5.33
CA LYS A 226 17.83 -4.58 -6.41
C LYS A 226 18.38 -5.00 -7.77
N GLN A 227 19.63 -5.48 -7.84
CA GLN A 227 20.20 -6.01 -9.08
C GLN A 227 19.46 -7.26 -9.56
N ILE A 228 19.21 -8.22 -8.68
CA ILE A 228 18.40 -9.42 -8.98
C ILE A 228 17.01 -9.00 -9.50
N THR A 229 16.35 -8.09 -8.78
CA THR A 229 15.01 -7.61 -9.13
C THR A 229 14.99 -6.94 -10.49
N ARG A 230 16.01 -6.12 -10.82
CA ARG A 230 16.16 -5.51 -12.15
C ARG A 230 16.35 -6.56 -13.24
N LEU A 231 17.24 -7.53 -13.05
CA LEU A 231 17.49 -8.58 -14.05
C LEU A 231 16.21 -9.35 -14.39
N LEU A 232 15.37 -9.62 -13.39
CA LEU A 232 14.13 -10.38 -13.57
C LEU A 232 12.95 -9.54 -14.06
N SER A 233 12.95 -8.22 -13.81
CA SER A 233 11.82 -7.33 -14.11
C SER A 233 11.92 -6.63 -15.46
N TYR A 234 13.12 -6.47 -16.01
CA TYR A 234 13.29 -5.86 -17.33
C TYR A 234 12.84 -6.81 -18.45
N PRO A 235 12.12 -6.32 -19.47
CA PRO A 235 11.70 -7.15 -20.60
C PRO A 235 12.91 -7.60 -21.42
N ILE A 236 13.03 -8.91 -21.62
CA ILE A 236 14.12 -9.52 -22.36
C ILE A 236 13.72 -9.60 -23.83
N SER A 237 14.51 -9.01 -24.73
CA SER A 237 14.22 -9.04 -26.17
C SER A 237 14.59 -10.38 -26.81
N SER A 238 15.74 -10.95 -26.44
CA SER A 238 16.23 -12.24 -26.92
C SER A 238 17.01 -12.99 -25.84
N ALA A 239 16.84 -14.31 -25.77
CA ALA A 239 17.63 -15.18 -24.90
C ALA A 239 17.87 -16.55 -25.55
N PHE A 240 18.96 -17.21 -25.16
CA PHE A 240 19.22 -18.59 -25.56
C PHE A 240 18.34 -19.54 -24.75
N MET A 241 17.41 -20.22 -25.42
CA MET A 241 16.44 -21.10 -24.77
C MET A 241 16.79 -22.56 -25.07
N LEU A 242 16.93 -23.35 -24.02
CA LEU A 242 17.06 -24.80 -24.09
C LEU A 242 15.71 -25.43 -24.48
N HIS A 243 15.70 -26.26 -25.52
CA HIS A 243 14.57 -27.09 -25.94
C HIS A 243 14.92 -28.56 -25.74
N GLU A 244 13.95 -29.30 -25.21
CA GLU A 244 13.96 -30.76 -25.17
C GLU A 244 12.99 -31.20 -26.27
N ASP A 245 13.51 -31.72 -27.38
CA ASP A 245 12.65 -32.21 -28.47
C ASP A 245 11.95 -33.50 -28.02
N VAL A 246 10.62 -33.45 -27.90
CA VAL A 246 9.75 -34.56 -27.49
C VAL A 246 9.50 -35.55 -28.66
N MET A 247 10.05 -35.30 -29.84
CA MET A 247 9.77 -36.06 -31.06
C MET A 247 10.99 -36.85 -31.53
N GLY A 248 11.28 -37.95 -30.83
CA GLY A 248 12.29 -38.91 -31.25
C GLY A 248 12.31 -40.15 -30.36
N GLU A 249 11.48 -41.14 -30.67
CA GLU A 249 11.58 -42.51 -30.13
C GLU A 249 12.82 -43.23 -30.71
N THR A 250 14.01 -42.66 -30.51
CA THR A 250 15.27 -43.35 -30.74
C THR A 250 15.91 -43.64 -29.40
N GLU A 251 16.12 -44.93 -29.13
CA GLU A 251 16.72 -45.51 -27.93
C GLU A 251 18.16 -45.01 -27.72
N GLY A 252 18.32 -43.79 -27.23
CA GLY A 252 19.62 -43.21 -26.90
C GLY A 252 19.57 -41.69 -26.70
N GLY A 253 19.25 -41.25 -25.48
CA GLY A 253 19.47 -39.88 -25.00
C GLY A 253 18.54 -38.79 -25.56
N GLN A 254 17.92 -38.00 -24.67
CA GLN A 254 17.20 -36.78 -25.07
C GLN A 254 18.20 -35.76 -25.65
N GLU A 255 18.18 -35.49 -26.96
CA GLU A 255 18.99 -34.41 -27.55
C GLU A 255 18.46 -33.05 -27.08
N LYS A 256 19.29 -32.31 -26.32
CA LYS A 256 19.01 -30.95 -25.87
C LYS A 256 19.60 -29.95 -26.86
N GLU A 257 18.76 -29.08 -27.41
CA GLU A 257 19.20 -28.02 -28.33
C GLU A 257 19.03 -26.62 -27.71
N VAL A 258 19.95 -25.71 -27.98
CA VAL A 258 19.93 -24.32 -27.50
C VAL A 258 19.95 -23.35 -28.67
N ASN A 259 18.90 -22.54 -28.78
CA ASN A 259 18.72 -21.59 -29.88
C ASN A 259 18.38 -20.21 -29.33
N LEU A 260 18.89 -19.16 -29.96
CA LEU A 260 18.51 -17.79 -29.62
C LEU A 260 17.08 -17.51 -30.13
N ARG A 261 16.18 -17.10 -29.24
CA ARG A 261 14.79 -16.78 -29.59
C ARG A 261 14.37 -15.46 -28.96
N SER A 262 13.38 -14.80 -29.57
CA SER A 262 12.70 -13.68 -28.95
C SER A 262 11.88 -14.18 -27.76
N VAL A 263 12.07 -13.60 -26.58
CA VAL A 263 11.36 -14.01 -25.37
C VAL A 263 10.19 -13.06 -25.15
N SER A 264 8.97 -13.61 -25.07
CA SER A 264 7.84 -12.79 -24.66
C SER A 264 7.85 -12.59 -23.13
N VAL A 265 7.25 -11.49 -22.66
CA VAL A 265 7.06 -11.26 -21.21
C VAL A 265 6.31 -12.44 -20.56
N GLU A 266 5.43 -13.11 -21.30
CA GLU A 266 4.71 -14.30 -20.82
C GLU A 266 5.63 -15.49 -20.59
N GLN A 267 6.53 -15.78 -21.53
CA GLN A 267 7.51 -16.86 -21.40
C GLN A 267 8.49 -16.59 -20.26
N GLN A 268 8.98 -15.36 -20.14
CA GLN A 268 9.83 -14.92 -19.03
C GLN A 268 9.12 -15.13 -17.69
N MET A 269 7.89 -14.61 -17.55
CA MET A 269 7.12 -14.76 -16.31
C MET A 269 6.78 -16.22 -16.02
N HIS A 270 6.48 -17.04 -17.02
CA HIS A 270 6.21 -18.47 -16.84
C HIS A 270 7.41 -19.22 -16.27
N SER A 271 8.61 -18.99 -16.82
CA SER A 271 9.81 -19.61 -16.29
C SER A 271 10.14 -19.12 -14.88
N VAL A 272 10.19 -17.79 -14.67
CA VAL A 272 10.60 -17.25 -13.37
C VAL A 272 9.57 -17.59 -12.28
N CYS A 273 8.27 -17.48 -12.55
CA CYS A 273 7.23 -17.87 -11.58
C CYS A 273 7.28 -19.38 -11.29
N GLY A 274 7.51 -20.23 -12.29
CA GLY A 274 7.66 -21.68 -12.09
C GLY A 274 8.83 -22.02 -11.17
N GLN A 275 9.98 -21.37 -11.39
CA GLN A 275 11.15 -21.53 -10.53
C GLN A 275 10.93 -20.95 -9.12
N LEU A 276 10.23 -19.82 -8.99
CA LEU A 276 9.84 -19.24 -7.70
C LEU A 276 8.92 -20.19 -6.91
N VAL A 277 7.94 -20.83 -7.56
CA VAL A 277 7.09 -21.83 -6.89
C VAL A 277 7.94 -22.97 -6.38
N SER A 278 8.84 -23.54 -7.19
CA SER A 278 9.74 -24.61 -6.77
C SER A 278 10.64 -24.20 -5.60
N LEU A 279 11.24 -23.01 -5.66
CA LEU A 279 12.09 -22.48 -4.60
C LEU A 279 11.30 -22.26 -3.29
N SER A 280 10.08 -21.74 -3.42
CA SER A 280 9.18 -21.57 -2.27
C SER A 280 8.74 -22.91 -1.65
N CYS A 281 8.58 -23.96 -2.47
CA CYS A 281 8.33 -25.32 -1.99
C CYS A 281 9.51 -25.85 -1.18
N GLU A 282 10.75 -25.75 -1.70
CA GLU A 282 11.96 -26.23 -1.02
C GLU A 282 12.21 -25.50 0.31
N HIS A 283 11.81 -24.22 0.42
CA HIS A 283 11.86 -23.45 1.67
C HIS A 283 10.77 -23.85 2.67
N SER A 284 9.65 -24.39 2.20
CA SER A 284 8.51 -24.82 3.03
C SER A 284 8.58 -26.28 3.52
N THR A 285 9.55 -27.06 3.04
CA THR A 285 9.73 -28.48 3.42
C THR A 285 10.83 -28.63 4.47
N PHE A 286 10.52 -29.35 5.55
CA PHE A 286 11.44 -29.74 6.63
C PHE A 286 11.80 -31.23 6.48
N GLY A 287 12.93 -31.66 7.06
CA GLY A 287 13.42 -33.03 6.92
C GLY A 287 12.53 -34.08 7.61
N GLU A 288 12.65 -35.34 7.18
CA GLU A 288 11.77 -36.45 7.62
C GLU A 288 12.17 -37.08 8.97
N THR A 289 13.35 -36.78 9.53
CA THR A 289 13.83 -37.39 10.79
C THR A 289 13.73 -36.42 11.98
N ALA A 290 13.59 -36.96 13.20
CA ALA A 290 13.35 -36.17 14.43
C ALA A 290 14.47 -35.17 14.80
N GLU A 291 15.69 -35.38 14.32
CA GLU A 291 16.81 -34.41 14.45
C GLU A 291 16.87 -33.42 13.26
N ASP A 292 16.18 -33.73 12.15
CA ASP A 292 16.18 -33.00 10.87
C ASP A 292 14.99 -32.05 10.67
N THR A 293 14.02 -32.00 11.60
CA THR A 293 12.78 -31.20 11.47
C THR A 293 12.96 -29.70 11.72
N ALA A 294 14.08 -29.26 12.30
CA ALA A 294 14.26 -27.87 12.75
C ALA A 294 14.76 -26.91 11.66
N VAL A 295 15.29 -27.42 10.52
CA VAL A 295 15.92 -26.59 9.49
C VAL A 295 15.30 -26.90 8.11
N PRO A 296 14.82 -25.89 7.35
CA PRO A 296 14.35 -26.07 5.98
C PRO A 296 15.39 -26.77 5.10
N VAL A 297 14.94 -27.65 4.20
CA VAL A 297 15.79 -28.40 3.25
C VAL A 297 16.70 -27.45 2.45
N PHE A 298 16.18 -26.27 2.09
CA PHE A 298 16.94 -25.20 1.45
C PHE A 298 18.17 -24.76 2.26
N LEU A 299 17.99 -24.44 3.55
CA LEU A 299 19.05 -23.95 4.42
C LEU A 299 20.09 -25.04 4.72
N ARG A 300 19.66 -26.30 4.85
CA ARG A 300 20.56 -27.44 5.02
C ARG A 300 21.54 -27.56 3.85
N ARG A 301 21.01 -27.60 2.63
CA ARG A 301 21.84 -27.69 1.41
C ARG A 301 22.82 -26.53 1.29
N ILE A 302 22.44 -25.33 1.70
CA ILE A 302 23.33 -24.16 1.62
C ILE A 302 24.41 -24.23 2.71
N ARG A 303 24.04 -24.58 3.95
CA ARG A 303 25.00 -24.77 5.07
C ARG A 303 26.03 -25.85 4.77
N GLU A 304 25.62 -26.93 4.12
CA GLU A 304 26.54 -27.99 3.66
C GLU A 304 27.54 -27.48 2.61
N THR A 305 27.16 -26.50 1.80
CA THR A 305 28.02 -25.93 0.75
C THR A 305 28.82 -24.70 1.16
N GLN A 306 28.38 -23.92 2.16
CA GLN A 306 28.95 -22.63 2.55
C GLN A 306 28.87 -22.42 4.07
N PRO A 307 29.86 -22.91 4.85
CA PRO A 307 29.81 -22.89 6.31
C PRO A 307 30.21 -21.55 6.97
N LEU A 308 30.68 -20.56 6.20
CA LEU A 308 31.35 -19.35 6.71
C LEU A 308 30.49 -18.06 6.72
N LEU A 309 29.20 -18.14 6.41
CA LEU A 309 28.31 -16.96 6.37
C LEU A 309 27.98 -16.42 7.78
N PRO A 310 27.96 -15.07 7.99
CA PRO A 310 27.74 -14.41 9.28
C PRO A 310 26.30 -14.56 9.84
N THR A 311 26.05 -13.98 11.03
CA THR A 311 24.87 -14.15 11.90
C THR A 311 23.51 -13.68 11.35
N GLU A 312 23.46 -12.99 10.21
CA GLU A 312 22.19 -12.81 9.49
C GLU A 312 21.71 -14.17 9.01
N THR A 313 20.48 -14.55 9.36
CA THR A 313 19.96 -15.83 8.87
C THR A 313 19.88 -15.75 7.34
N LEU A 314 20.48 -16.70 6.62
CA LEU A 314 20.34 -16.84 5.16
C LEU A 314 18.87 -16.75 4.71
N GLU A 315 17.99 -17.16 5.61
CA GLU A 315 16.54 -17.03 5.55
C GLU A 315 16.04 -15.58 5.46
N GLN A 316 16.54 -14.65 6.27
CA GLN A 316 16.19 -13.21 6.19
C GLN A 316 16.53 -12.63 4.81
N ARG A 317 17.71 -12.93 4.28
CA ARG A 317 18.13 -12.45 2.94
C ARG A 317 17.19 -12.98 1.86
N LEU A 318 16.85 -14.27 1.92
CA LEU A 318 15.89 -14.91 1.02
C LEU A 318 14.50 -14.25 1.09
N HIS A 319 13.98 -14.06 2.32
CA HIS A 319 12.66 -13.46 2.55
C HIS A 319 12.59 -12.03 2.04
N LEU A 320 13.63 -11.22 2.27
CA LEU A 320 13.77 -9.88 1.71
C LEU A 320 13.75 -9.90 0.17
N CYS A 321 14.53 -10.79 -0.45
CA CYS A 321 14.62 -10.87 -1.90
C CYS A 321 13.29 -11.24 -2.56
N ILE A 322 12.62 -12.27 -2.05
CA ILE A 322 11.31 -12.71 -2.56
C ILE A 322 10.28 -11.60 -2.37
N THR A 323 10.25 -10.97 -1.19
CA THR A 323 9.26 -9.92 -0.88
C THR A 323 9.48 -8.69 -1.75
N LEU A 324 10.72 -8.24 -1.96
CA LEU A 324 11.02 -7.10 -2.85
C LEU A 324 10.67 -7.40 -4.30
N LEU A 325 10.98 -8.60 -4.79
CA LEU A 325 10.62 -9.01 -6.15
C LEU A 325 9.10 -9.00 -6.37
N LEU A 326 8.34 -9.57 -5.43
CA LEU A 326 6.88 -9.58 -5.50
C LEU A 326 6.30 -8.16 -5.42
N ASN A 327 6.88 -7.28 -4.60
CA ASN A 327 6.43 -5.90 -4.49
C ASN A 327 6.67 -5.10 -5.78
N GLU A 328 7.83 -5.29 -6.42
CA GLU A 328 8.15 -4.65 -7.71
C GLU A 328 7.14 -5.04 -8.78
N TRP A 329 6.74 -6.31 -8.82
CA TRP A 329 5.78 -6.82 -9.80
C TRP A 329 4.31 -6.56 -9.43
N ALA A 330 4.01 -6.37 -8.14
CA ALA A 330 2.70 -5.96 -7.64
C ALA A 330 2.45 -4.45 -7.81
N ALA A 331 3.51 -3.65 -7.95
CA ALA A 331 3.41 -2.20 -8.12
C ALA A 331 2.77 -1.84 -9.46
N LEU A 332 1.57 -1.27 -9.41
CA LEU A 332 0.87 -0.73 -10.57
C LEU A 332 1.03 0.80 -10.59
N PRO A 333 1.55 1.40 -11.68
CA PRO A 333 1.53 2.84 -11.83
C PRO A 333 0.08 3.35 -12.01
N PRO A 334 -0.18 4.66 -11.96
CA PRO A 334 -1.50 5.20 -12.23
C PRO A 334 -2.01 4.75 -13.62
N ARG A 335 -3.32 4.50 -13.76
CA ARG A 335 -3.93 4.05 -15.04
C ARG A 335 -3.64 4.98 -16.23
N GLN A 336 -3.32 6.24 -15.97
CA GLN A 336 -3.02 7.26 -16.96
C GLN A 336 -1.57 7.20 -17.48
N ASP A 337 -0.70 6.42 -16.84
CA ASP A 337 0.70 6.27 -17.22
C ASP A 337 0.85 5.36 -18.45
N LYS A 338 1.75 5.71 -19.37
CA LYS A 338 2.10 4.89 -20.54
C LYS A 338 2.70 3.54 -20.14
N LEU A 339 3.29 3.45 -18.95
CA LEU A 339 3.85 2.19 -18.43
C LEU A 339 2.78 1.23 -17.88
N PHE A 340 1.56 1.72 -17.60
CA PHE A 340 0.49 0.93 -16.97
C PHE A 340 0.13 -0.37 -17.71
N PRO A 341 -0.08 -0.39 -19.04
CA PRO A 341 -0.43 -1.64 -19.73
C PRO A 341 0.64 -2.73 -19.57
N SER A 342 1.91 -2.32 -19.58
CA SER A 342 3.03 -3.25 -19.44
C SER A 342 3.17 -3.78 -18.01
N ALA A 343 2.98 -2.92 -17.00
CA ALA A 343 3.00 -3.30 -15.59
C ALA A 343 1.78 -4.17 -15.24
N TYR A 344 0.59 -3.80 -15.72
CA TYR A 344 -0.64 -4.56 -15.55
C TYR A 344 -0.54 -5.96 -16.16
N ARG A 345 0.07 -6.11 -17.34
CA ARG A 345 0.30 -7.43 -17.94
C ARG A 345 1.20 -8.30 -17.07
N ARG A 346 2.27 -7.75 -16.48
CA ARG A 346 3.13 -8.50 -15.54
C ARG A 346 2.39 -8.87 -14.27
N PHE A 347 1.64 -7.93 -13.67
CA PHE A 347 0.82 -8.19 -12.50
C PHE A 347 -0.24 -9.28 -12.75
N PHE A 348 -0.90 -9.24 -13.91
CA PHE A 348 -1.86 -10.26 -14.32
C PHE A 348 -1.19 -11.65 -14.41
N LEU A 349 -0.02 -11.73 -15.05
CA LEU A 349 0.74 -12.98 -15.16
C LEU A 349 1.25 -13.46 -13.80
N LEU A 350 1.71 -12.56 -12.93
CA LEU A 350 2.10 -12.87 -11.56
C LEU A 350 0.91 -13.49 -10.80
N ASN A 351 -0.28 -12.91 -10.92
CA ASN A 351 -1.46 -13.45 -10.26
C ASN A 351 -1.82 -14.83 -10.79
N LYS A 352 -1.81 -15.01 -12.12
CA LYS A 352 -2.16 -16.29 -12.77
C LYS A 352 -1.15 -17.41 -12.48
N LEU A 353 0.15 -17.10 -12.49
CA LEU A 353 1.23 -18.09 -12.49
C LEU A 353 1.85 -18.33 -11.10
N TYR A 354 1.80 -17.34 -10.21
CA TYR A 354 2.38 -17.46 -8.86
C TYR A 354 1.33 -17.27 -7.76
N LEU A 355 0.65 -16.11 -7.65
CA LEU A 355 -0.20 -15.84 -6.48
C LEU A 355 -1.37 -16.81 -6.35
N SER A 356 -2.12 -17.02 -7.43
CA SER A 356 -3.27 -17.93 -7.43
C SER A 356 -2.86 -19.39 -7.18
N PRO A 357 -1.80 -19.94 -7.81
CA PRO A 357 -1.29 -21.27 -7.46
C PRO A 357 -0.67 -21.37 -6.06
N ALA A 358 0.11 -20.38 -5.63
CA ALA A 358 0.90 -20.45 -4.41
C ALA A 358 0.07 -20.33 -3.13
N PHE A 359 -1.05 -19.60 -3.19
CA PHE A 359 -1.93 -19.32 -2.05
C PHE A 359 -3.36 -19.84 -2.25
N GLY A 360 -3.61 -20.53 -3.37
CA GLY A 360 -4.94 -20.96 -3.80
C GLY A 360 -5.67 -21.83 -2.78
N ALA A 361 -4.95 -22.67 -2.02
CA ALA A 361 -5.53 -23.51 -0.97
C ALA A 361 -6.28 -22.67 0.08
N LEU A 362 -5.73 -21.51 0.46
CA LEU A 362 -6.33 -20.61 1.45
C LEU A 362 -7.44 -19.72 0.86
N SER A 363 -7.60 -19.68 -0.46
CA SER A 363 -8.64 -18.84 -1.09
C SER A 363 -10.06 -19.39 -0.95
N LEU A 364 -10.21 -20.69 -0.65
CA LEU A 364 -11.50 -21.38 -0.59
C LEU A 364 -12.36 -21.26 -1.88
N ARG A 365 -11.71 -21.11 -3.04
CA ARG A 365 -12.37 -20.93 -4.35
C ARG A 365 -12.12 -22.05 -5.38
N ARG A 366 -11.20 -22.98 -5.12
CA ARG A 366 -10.80 -24.03 -6.07
C ARG A 366 -11.43 -25.37 -5.73
N GLN A 367 -11.83 -26.14 -6.76
CA GLN A 367 -12.30 -27.52 -6.60
C GLN A 367 -11.12 -28.48 -6.46
N ALA A 368 -11.15 -29.27 -5.38
CA ALA A 368 -10.31 -30.42 -5.05
C ALA A 368 -8.79 -30.18 -4.95
N LEU A 369 -8.24 -30.40 -3.76
CA LEU A 369 -6.81 -30.50 -3.48
C LEU A 369 -6.47 -31.99 -3.37
N GLU A 370 -5.40 -32.46 -4.03
CA GLU A 370 -4.98 -33.87 -3.94
C GLU A 370 -4.54 -34.22 -2.51
N ASP A 371 -3.74 -33.35 -1.90
CA ASP A 371 -3.37 -33.38 -0.48
C ASP A 371 -3.64 -31.99 0.14
N PRO A 372 -4.79 -31.80 0.81
CA PRO A 372 -5.18 -30.49 1.34
C PRO A 372 -4.27 -30.03 2.48
N GLN A 373 -3.77 -30.95 3.31
CA GLN A 373 -2.94 -30.59 4.46
C GLN A 373 -1.57 -30.09 3.99
N LEU A 374 -0.93 -30.81 3.08
CA LEU A 374 0.38 -30.43 2.55
C LEU A 374 0.31 -29.10 1.79
N GLU A 375 -0.73 -28.88 0.98
CA GLU A 375 -0.89 -27.62 0.23
C GLU A 375 -1.19 -26.41 1.14
N VAL A 376 -1.97 -26.60 2.21
CA VAL A 376 -2.20 -25.55 3.22
C VAL A 376 -0.92 -25.21 3.96
N VAL A 377 -0.16 -26.21 4.43
CA VAL A 377 1.13 -26.02 5.10
C VAL A 377 2.09 -25.23 4.20
N ARG A 378 2.22 -25.64 2.93
CA ARG A 378 3.04 -24.92 1.93
C ARG A 378 2.57 -23.48 1.74
N SER A 379 1.26 -23.25 1.62
CA SER A 379 0.69 -21.90 1.45
C SER A 379 0.97 -21.00 2.65
N LEU A 380 0.85 -21.52 3.88
CA LEU A 380 1.13 -20.79 5.11
C LEU A 380 2.63 -20.46 5.25
N HIS A 381 3.53 -21.40 4.95
CA HIS A 381 4.97 -21.13 4.96
C HIS A 381 5.37 -20.06 3.93
N ARG A 382 4.82 -20.11 2.72
CA ARG A 382 5.02 -19.07 1.70
C ARG A 382 4.53 -17.71 2.19
N TRP A 383 3.41 -17.69 2.90
CA TRP A 383 2.88 -16.44 3.45
C TRP A 383 3.76 -15.92 4.60
N CYS A 384 4.25 -16.80 5.47
CA CYS A 384 5.28 -16.47 6.46
C CYS A 384 6.50 -15.83 5.81
N THR A 385 7.02 -16.35 4.69
CA THR A 385 8.15 -15.76 3.97
C THR A 385 7.89 -14.30 3.55
N VAL A 386 6.71 -14.02 3.01
CA VAL A 386 6.31 -12.65 2.62
C VAL A 386 6.15 -11.76 3.87
N LEU A 387 5.54 -12.27 4.93
CA LEU A 387 5.34 -11.54 6.18
C LEU A 387 6.65 -11.18 6.88
N HIS A 388 7.61 -12.12 6.95
CA HIS A 388 8.94 -11.84 7.48
C HIS A 388 9.67 -10.79 6.65
N GLY A 389 9.59 -10.84 5.32
CA GLY A 389 10.21 -9.81 4.47
C GLY A 389 9.64 -8.41 4.72
N ASN A 390 8.33 -8.30 4.98
CA ASN A 390 7.72 -7.02 5.36
C ASN A 390 8.10 -6.59 6.79
N ALA A 391 8.19 -7.53 7.72
CA ALA A 391 8.65 -7.24 9.08
C ALA A 391 10.11 -6.74 9.10
N LEU A 392 10.91 -7.12 8.10
CA LEU A 392 12.26 -6.61 7.86
C LEU A 392 12.30 -5.25 7.14
N GLY A 393 11.15 -4.61 6.89
CA GLY A 393 11.04 -3.24 6.37
C GLY A 393 10.75 -3.11 4.87
N CYS A 394 10.34 -4.19 4.19
CA CYS A 394 9.89 -4.12 2.80
C CYS A 394 8.50 -3.45 2.66
N ALA A 395 8.19 -2.91 1.48
CA ALA A 395 6.85 -2.36 1.19
C ALA A 395 5.76 -3.45 1.22
N SER A 396 4.51 -3.08 1.45
CA SER A 396 3.43 -4.06 1.69
C SER A 396 2.54 -4.35 0.46
N ASN A 397 2.90 -3.87 -0.74
CA ASN A 397 2.05 -3.98 -1.93
C ASN A 397 1.65 -5.43 -2.26
N ALA A 398 2.64 -6.33 -2.27
CA ALA A 398 2.42 -7.75 -2.52
C ALA A 398 1.64 -8.41 -1.38
N LEU A 399 1.92 -8.02 -0.13
CA LEU A 399 1.19 -8.53 1.03
C LEU A 399 -0.29 -8.21 0.94
N LEU A 400 -0.65 -6.97 0.65
CA LEU A 400 -2.05 -6.54 0.54
C LEU A 400 -2.78 -7.27 -0.61
N CYS A 401 -2.08 -7.52 -1.73
CA CYS A 401 -2.62 -8.33 -2.83
C CYS A 401 -2.85 -9.80 -2.46
N ILE A 402 -2.03 -10.37 -1.57
CA ILE A 402 -2.15 -11.75 -1.08
C ILE A 402 -3.18 -11.84 0.05
N PHE A 403 -3.26 -10.82 0.91
CA PHE A 403 -4.06 -10.82 2.12
C PHE A 403 -5.56 -10.98 1.81
N ASP A 404 -6.07 -10.19 0.85
CA ASP A 404 -7.48 -10.20 0.46
C ASP A 404 -8.00 -11.57 -0.01
N PRO A 405 -7.35 -12.27 -0.95
CA PRO A 405 -7.82 -13.60 -1.38
C PRO A 405 -7.62 -14.70 -0.33
N VAL A 406 -6.61 -14.60 0.55
CA VAL A 406 -6.26 -15.64 1.55
C VAL A 406 -7.11 -15.55 2.82
N CYS A 407 -7.66 -14.38 3.09
CA CYS A 407 -8.40 -14.07 4.32
C CYS A 407 -9.51 -15.10 4.67
N PRO A 408 -10.37 -15.56 3.74
CA PRO A 408 -11.43 -16.52 4.07
C PRO A 408 -10.92 -17.87 4.60
N GLY A 409 -9.85 -18.42 4.01
CA GLY A 409 -9.25 -19.67 4.46
C GLY A 409 -8.51 -19.51 5.77
N PHE A 410 -7.81 -18.39 5.97
CA PHE A 410 -7.14 -18.09 7.23
C PHE A 410 -8.13 -17.99 8.41
N LEU A 411 -9.25 -17.28 8.23
CA LEU A 411 -10.31 -17.20 9.24
C LEU A 411 -10.91 -18.57 9.56
N ASN A 412 -11.10 -19.42 8.56
CA ASN A 412 -11.58 -20.80 8.78
C ASN A 412 -10.57 -21.62 9.60
N LEU A 413 -9.27 -21.58 9.25
CA LEU A 413 -8.22 -22.26 10.01
C LEU A 413 -8.15 -21.78 11.47
N LEU A 414 -8.29 -20.48 11.71
CA LEU A 414 -8.34 -19.92 13.07
C LEU A 414 -9.55 -20.43 13.86
N ALA A 415 -10.71 -20.60 13.23
CA ALA A 415 -11.91 -21.14 13.87
C ALA A 415 -11.73 -22.61 14.33
N LEU A 416 -10.78 -23.31 13.71
CA LEU A 416 -10.40 -24.69 13.96
C LEU A 416 -9.11 -24.84 14.77
N LEU A 417 -8.45 -23.76 15.18
CA LEU A 417 -7.08 -23.77 15.74
C LEU A 417 -6.86 -24.86 16.80
N ASP A 418 -7.76 -24.99 17.77
CA ASP A 418 -7.65 -25.98 18.86
C ASP A 418 -7.83 -27.44 18.41
N LYS A 419 -8.41 -27.65 17.22
CA LYS A 419 -8.68 -28.95 16.59
C LYS A 419 -7.63 -29.34 15.55
N LEU A 420 -6.71 -28.44 15.17
CA LEU A 420 -5.65 -28.74 14.22
C LEU A 420 -4.57 -29.65 14.85
N SER A 421 -3.72 -30.24 14.00
CA SER A 421 -2.49 -30.89 14.44
C SER A 421 -1.50 -29.87 15.05
N ALA A 422 -0.60 -30.32 15.91
CA ALA A 422 0.35 -29.45 16.60
C ALA A 422 1.21 -28.63 15.61
N ASP A 423 1.73 -29.29 14.57
CA ASP A 423 2.58 -28.64 13.56
C ASP A 423 1.83 -27.55 12.80
N LEU A 424 0.58 -27.83 12.38
CA LEU A 424 -0.23 -26.86 11.66
C LEU A 424 -0.64 -25.69 12.56
N SER A 425 -0.99 -25.96 13.83
CA SER A 425 -1.31 -24.91 14.80
C SER A 425 -0.12 -23.97 15.05
N ALA A 426 1.10 -24.51 15.15
CA ALA A 426 2.32 -23.72 15.34
C ALA A 426 2.57 -22.77 14.16
N ILE A 427 2.34 -23.23 12.92
CA ILE A 427 2.50 -22.39 11.72
C ILE A 427 1.44 -21.28 11.68
N VAL A 428 0.18 -21.60 11.97
CA VAL A 428 -0.90 -20.59 12.02
C VAL A 428 -0.62 -19.53 13.10
N GLU A 429 -0.13 -19.94 14.27
CA GLU A 429 0.30 -19.01 15.32
C GLU A 429 1.50 -18.17 14.89
N GLN A 430 2.44 -18.74 14.14
CA GLN A 430 3.57 -17.98 13.59
C GLN A 430 3.10 -16.91 12.60
N VAL A 431 2.18 -17.25 11.69
CA VAL A 431 1.53 -16.27 10.79
C VAL A 431 0.90 -15.15 11.60
N MET A 432 0.12 -15.46 12.64
CA MET A 432 -0.49 -14.45 13.51
C MET A 432 0.55 -13.52 14.17
N LYS A 433 1.62 -14.08 14.74
CA LYS A 433 2.70 -13.31 15.38
C LYS A 433 3.33 -12.32 14.39
N LEU A 434 3.56 -12.75 13.15
CA LEU A 434 4.13 -11.90 12.11
C LEU A 434 3.15 -10.83 11.63
N LEU A 435 1.86 -11.16 11.51
CA LEU A 435 0.82 -10.18 11.20
C LEU A 435 0.78 -9.07 12.26
N PHE A 436 0.89 -9.43 13.54
CA PHE A 436 0.93 -8.45 14.64
C PHE A 436 2.24 -7.64 14.70
N ALA A 437 3.29 -8.05 13.99
CA ALA A 437 4.53 -7.28 13.87
C ALA A 437 4.44 -6.15 12.82
N LEU A 438 3.29 -5.98 12.14
CA LEU A 438 3.10 -5.02 11.04
C LEU A 438 2.07 -3.91 11.39
N PRO A 439 2.34 -3.03 12.38
CA PRO A 439 1.36 -2.06 12.86
C PRO A 439 0.91 -1.04 11.78
N VAL A 440 1.77 -0.76 10.80
CA VAL A 440 1.49 0.16 9.69
C VAL A 440 0.31 -0.33 8.83
N GLU A 441 0.13 -1.65 8.72
CA GLU A 441 -0.87 -2.27 7.85
C GLU A 441 -2.18 -2.63 8.57
N PHE A 442 -2.25 -2.44 9.89
CA PHE A 442 -3.42 -2.80 10.70
C PHE A 442 -4.74 -2.25 10.17
N PRO A 443 -4.86 -0.96 9.76
CA PRO A 443 -6.13 -0.43 9.28
C PRO A 443 -6.67 -1.20 8.06
N GLN A 444 -5.81 -1.45 7.07
CA GLN A 444 -6.21 -2.11 5.82
C GLN A 444 -6.48 -3.61 6.05
N MET A 445 -5.64 -4.27 6.84
CA MET A 445 -5.80 -5.67 7.21
C MET A 445 -7.10 -5.91 7.99
N CYS A 446 -7.42 -5.05 8.97
CA CYS A 446 -8.63 -5.19 9.78
C CYS A 446 -9.90 -5.02 8.94
N VAL A 447 -9.95 -4.01 8.06
CA VAL A 447 -11.09 -3.83 7.13
C VAL A 447 -11.27 -5.06 6.25
N CYS A 448 -10.19 -5.61 5.71
CA CYS A 448 -10.24 -6.81 4.89
C CYS A 448 -10.73 -8.04 5.67
N LEU A 449 -10.24 -8.24 6.91
CA LEU A 449 -10.68 -9.32 7.81
C LEU A 449 -12.17 -9.25 8.12
N VAL A 450 -12.68 -8.07 8.48
CA VAL A 450 -14.11 -7.88 8.80
C VAL A 450 -14.95 -8.13 7.56
N LYS A 451 -14.59 -7.53 6.41
CA LYS A 451 -15.29 -7.73 5.14
C LYS A 451 -15.39 -9.22 4.77
N HIS A 452 -14.27 -9.96 4.82
CA HIS A 452 -14.27 -11.38 4.48
C HIS A 452 -14.84 -12.30 5.55
N SER A 453 -15.01 -11.83 6.79
CA SER A 453 -15.77 -12.58 7.79
C SER A 453 -17.24 -12.70 7.41
N LEU A 454 -17.80 -11.70 6.71
CA LEU A 454 -19.22 -11.64 6.32
C LEU A 454 -19.55 -12.26 4.96
N THR A 455 -18.58 -12.34 4.04
CA THR A 455 -18.81 -12.92 2.71
C THR A 455 -19.04 -14.44 2.81
N SER A 456 -19.63 -15.08 1.80
CA SER A 456 -19.65 -16.56 1.73
C SER A 456 -18.51 -17.04 0.83
N ALA A 457 -17.81 -18.11 1.24
CA ALA A 457 -16.84 -18.80 0.38
C ALA A 457 -17.37 -20.19 -0.01
N ALA A 458 -17.04 -20.66 -1.21
CA ALA A 458 -17.63 -21.87 -1.80
C ALA A 458 -17.21 -23.18 -1.13
N HIS A 459 -16.06 -23.18 -0.46
CA HIS A 459 -15.46 -24.35 0.19
C HIS A 459 -15.09 -24.05 1.64
N CYS A 460 -14.86 -25.08 2.45
CA CYS A 460 -14.45 -24.94 3.85
C CYS A 460 -13.46 -26.03 4.28
N PHE A 461 -12.69 -25.76 5.33
CA PHE A 461 -11.87 -26.76 5.99
C PHE A 461 -12.65 -27.48 7.10
N GLY A 462 -12.32 -28.74 7.33
CA GLY A 462 -12.79 -29.53 8.47
C GLY A 462 -11.69 -30.42 9.03
N VAL A 463 -11.90 -30.97 10.23
CA VAL A 463 -11.00 -31.96 10.83
C VAL A 463 -11.77 -33.27 11.02
N GLU A 464 -11.18 -34.39 10.58
CA GLU A 464 -11.69 -35.74 10.82
C GLU A 464 -10.75 -36.49 11.77
N ASN A 465 -11.31 -37.41 12.57
CA ASN A 465 -10.64 -38.19 13.63
C ASN A 465 -9.96 -37.36 14.73
N MET A 466 -10.48 -37.45 15.96
CA MET A 466 -9.90 -36.74 17.12
C MET A 466 -8.55 -37.33 17.59
N VAL A 467 -8.18 -38.52 17.09
CA VAL A 467 -6.95 -39.25 17.45
C VAL A 467 -5.80 -38.90 16.50
N GLU A 468 -6.03 -38.96 15.18
CA GLU A 468 -5.11 -38.48 14.15
C GLU A 468 -5.76 -37.30 13.45
N ARG A 469 -5.54 -36.09 13.98
CA ARG A 469 -6.18 -34.85 13.50
C ARG A 469 -5.73 -34.52 12.07
N GLN A 470 -6.50 -34.96 11.08
CA GLN A 470 -6.23 -34.68 9.66
C GLN A 470 -7.13 -33.56 9.13
N LEU A 471 -6.54 -32.65 8.35
CA LEU A 471 -7.27 -31.54 7.72
C LEU A 471 -7.92 -31.99 6.42
N LEU A 472 -9.23 -31.80 6.29
CA LEU A 472 -9.99 -32.08 5.07
C LEU A 472 -10.44 -30.80 4.38
N TYR A 473 -10.48 -30.84 3.05
CA TYR A 473 -11.10 -29.81 2.22
C TYR A 473 -12.49 -30.26 1.79
N ARG A 474 -13.53 -29.54 2.22
CA ARG A 474 -14.92 -29.89 1.96
C ARG A 474 -15.53 -28.95 0.91
N ASN A 475 -16.37 -29.51 0.05
CA ASN A 475 -17.18 -28.76 -0.92
C ASN A 475 -18.45 -28.16 -0.27
N ASP A 476 -18.29 -27.62 0.94
CA ASP A 476 -19.35 -26.98 1.70
C ASP A 476 -19.07 -25.49 1.82
N VAL A 477 -20.13 -24.68 1.82
CA VAL A 477 -20.00 -23.22 1.96
C VAL A 477 -19.42 -22.87 3.34
N CYS A 478 -18.31 -22.13 3.36
CA CYS A 478 -17.78 -21.56 4.61
C CYS A 478 -18.69 -20.41 5.08
N SER A 479 -19.47 -20.68 6.12
CA SER A 479 -20.44 -19.73 6.68
C SER A 479 -19.77 -18.54 7.36
N ALA A 480 -20.50 -17.44 7.47
CA ALA A 480 -20.04 -16.26 8.21
C ALA A 480 -19.78 -16.59 9.69
N GLU A 481 -20.60 -17.46 10.30
CA GLU A 481 -20.42 -17.89 11.69
C GLU A 481 -19.04 -18.51 11.95
N ILE A 482 -18.59 -19.42 11.08
CA ILE A 482 -17.27 -20.06 11.20
C ILE A 482 -16.18 -18.98 11.12
N LYS A 483 -16.29 -18.06 10.17
CA LYS A 483 -15.26 -17.03 9.96
C LYS A 483 -15.24 -15.96 11.05
N VAL A 484 -16.41 -15.57 11.58
CA VAL A 484 -16.51 -14.68 12.75
C VAL A 484 -15.93 -15.36 13.98
N LYS A 485 -16.12 -16.68 14.15
CA LYS A 485 -15.43 -17.44 15.21
C LYS A 485 -13.91 -17.39 15.06
N GLY A 486 -13.40 -17.52 13.83
CA GLY A 486 -11.98 -17.34 13.53
C GLY A 486 -11.47 -15.93 13.83
N LEU A 487 -12.28 -14.91 13.50
CA LEU A 487 -11.97 -13.51 13.81
C LEU A 487 -11.91 -13.26 15.32
N ARG A 488 -12.80 -13.88 16.10
CA ARG A 488 -12.78 -13.84 17.57
C ARG A 488 -11.51 -14.46 18.13
N CYS A 489 -11.13 -15.65 17.64
CA CYS A 489 -9.88 -16.31 18.00
C CYS A 489 -8.64 -15.44 17.74
N LEU A 490 -8.62 -14.69 16.62
CA LEU A 490 -7.56 -13.74 16.30
C LEU A 490 -7.55 -12.56 17.28
N CYS A 491 -8.72 -11.97 17.55
CA CYS A 491 -8.87 -10.81 18.42
C CYS A 491 -8.46 -11.09 19.88
N GLU A 492 -8.76 -12.28 20.40
CA GLU A 492 -8.37 -12.68 21.76
C GLU A 492 -6.84 -12.62 21.94
N ARG A 493 -6.09 -13.04 20.93
CA ARG A 493 -4.61 -13.12 20.91
C ARG A 493 -3.92 -11.85 20.38
N ALA A 494 -4.67 -10.87 19.90
CA ALA A 494 -4.14 -9.67 19.26
C ALA A 494 -3.57 -8.64 20.25
N PRO A 495 -2.58 -7.81 19.85
CA PRO A 495 -2.13 -6.68 20.64
C PRO A 495 -3.21 -5.56 20.70
N PRO A 496 -3.17 -4.67 21.71
CA PRO A 496 -4.15 -3.58 21.89
C PRO A 496 -4.40 -2.74 20.63
N ASP A 497 -3.33 -2.35 19.92
CA ASP A 497 -3.46 -1.51 18.72
C ASP A 497 -4.20 -2.22 17.59
N PHE A 498 -3.98 -3.53 17.43
CA PHE A 498 -4.73 -4.33 16.45
C PHE A 498 -6.20 -4.46 16.85
N LYS A 499 -6.51 -4.69 18.14
CA LYS A 499 -7.90 -4.76 18.64
C LYS A 499 -8.66 -3.46 18.39
N ARG A 500 -8.00 -2.31 18.55
CA ARG A 500 -8.58 -0.98 18.25
C ARG A 500 -8.97 -0.85 16.77
N TYR A 501 -8.07 -1.16 15.84
CA TYR A 501 -8.37 -1.07 14.39
C TYR A 501 -9.41 -2.11 13.96
N LEU A 502 -9.39 -3.30 14.56
CA LEU A 502 -10.39 -4.33 14.32
C LEU A 502 -11.78 -3.89 14.79
N LEU A 503 -11.87 -3.32 16.00
CA LEU A 503 -13.11 -2.75 16.53
C LEU A 503 -13.65 -1.64 15.62
N ASP A 504 -12.78 -0.73 15.18
CA ASP A 504 -13.17 0.36 14.27
C ASP A 504 -13.73 -0.19 12.94
N ALA A 505 -13.04 -1.16 12.33
CA ALA A 505 -13.51 -1.81 11.11
C ALA A 505 -14.87 -2.51 11.28
N MET A 506 -15.09 -3.20 12.39
CA MET A 506 -16.39 -3.85 12.69
C MET A 506 -17.50 -2.83 12.89
N VAL A 507 -17.22 -1.73 13.59
CA VAL A 507 -18.18 -0.65 13.80
C VAL A 507 -18.57 -0.03 12.45
N MET A 508 -17.60 0.26 11.58
CA MET A 508 -17.87 0.83 10.25
C MET A 508 -18.74 -0.09 9.39
N GLU A 509 -18.43 -1.39 9.32
CA GLU A 509 -19.23 -2.36 8.57
C GLU A 509 -20.64 -2.59 9.17
N SER A 510 -20.78 -2.46 10.50
CA SER A 510 -22.09 -2.55 11.18
C SER A 510 -22.99 -1.31 11.00
N GLN A 511 -22.43 -0.18 10.55
CA GLN A 511 -23.17 1.07 10.33
C GLN A 511 -23.81 1.16 8.93
N VAL A 512 -23.43 0.26 8.00
CA VAL A 512 -24.04 0.16 6.66
C VAL A 512 -25.45 -0.43 6.80
N SER A 513 -26.45 0.45 6.71
CA SER A 513 -27.91 0.22 6.66
C SER A 513 -28.37 -1.26 6.70
N PRO A 514 -29.07 -1.70 7.77
CA PRO A 514 -29.68 -3.04 7.84
C PRO A 514 -30.84 -3.25 6.86
N TRP A 515 -31.14 -2.28 5.99
CA TRP A 515 -32.21 -2.33 4.99
C TRP A 515 -31.78 -2.95 3.66
N ALA A 516 -30.67 -3.71 3.63
CA ALA A 516 -30.47 -4.66 2.55
C ALA A 516 -31.71 -5.57 2.50
N ALA A 517 -32.42 -5.62 1.38
CA ALA A 517 -33.67 -6.39 1.21
C ALA A 517 -33.52 -7.92 1.43
N ASP A 518 -32.36 -8.38 1.87
CA ASP A 518 -31.98 -9.78 2.06
C ASP A 518 -31.82 -10.10 3.55
N ALA A 519 -32.72 -10.95 4.09
CA ALA A 519 -32.70 -11.43 5.47
C ALA A 519 -31.36 -12.09 5.86
N ARG A 520 -30.61 -12.65 4.89
CA ARG A 520 -29.29 -13.24 5.12
C ARG A 520 -28.20 -12.18 5.36
N ALA A 521 -28.34 -10.98 4.79
CA ALA A 521 -27.42 -9.88 5.06
C ALA A 521 -27.60 -9.36 6.49
N GLN A 522 -28.86 -9.32 6.96
CA GLN A 522 -29.21 -8.91 8.31
C GLN A 522 -28.69 -9.89 9.38
N GLU A 523 -28.85 -11.20 9.18
CA GLU A 523 -28.32 -12.23 10.09
C GLU A 523 -26.79 -12.17 10.24
N ARG A 524 -26.08 -11.89 9.13
CA ARG A 524 -24.62 -11.72 9.13
C ARG A 524 -24.16 -10.49 9.91
N GLN A 525 -24.90 -9.38 9.80
CA GLN A 525 -24.59 -8.16 10.55
C GLN A 525 -24.80 -8.36 12.05
N LEU A 526 -25.82 -9.12 12.46
CA LEU A 526 -26.07 -9.44 13.87
C LEU A 526 -24.90 -10.21 14.52
N LEU A 527 -24.19 -11.07 13.77
CA LEU A 527 -22.99 -11.75 14.27
C LEU A 527 -21.88 -10.75 14.63
N LEU A 528 -21.65 -9.72 13.81
CA LEU A 528 -20.67 -8.68 14.15
C LEU A 528 -21.13 -7.80 15.31
N VAL A 529 -22.40 -7.44 15.37
CA VAL A 529 -22.96 -6.68 16.51
C VAL A 529 -22.74 -7.45 17.81
N SER A 530 -23.08 -8.74 17.84
CA SER A 530 -22.84 -9.59 19.02
C SER A 530 -21.36 -9.67 19.41
N PHE A 531 -20.46 -9.69 18.42
CA PHE A 531 -19.03 -9.73 18.69
C PHE A 531 -18.50 -8.37 19.23
N VAL A 532 -19.00 -7.25 18.73
CA VAL A 532 -18.69 -5.92 19.28
C VAL A 532 -19.19 -5.81 20.73
N GLU A 533 -20.39 -6.32 21.03
CA GLU A 533 -20.94 -6.40 22.39
C GLU A 533 -20.04 -7.23 23.31
N ASP A 534 -19.63 -8.42 22.88
CA ASP A 534 -18.71 -9.29 23.62
C ASP A 534 -17.38 -8.57 23.92
N MET A 535 -16.84 -7.82 22.94
CA MET A 535 -15.61 -7.06 23.15
C MET A 535 -15.78 -5.95 24.19
N CYS A 536 -16.89 -5.21 24.14
CA CYS A 536 -17.21 -4.18 25.13
C CYS A 536 -17.33 -4.74 26.55
N LEU A 537 -17.89 -5.94 26.71
CA LEU A 537 -18.08 -6.58 28.03
C LEU A 537 -16.83 -7.30 28.55
N GLY A 538 -16.11 -7.98 27.66
CA GLY A 538 -15.06 -8.94 28.02
C GLY A 538 -13.63 -8.40 27.94
N THR A 539 -13.40 -7.28 27.25
CA THR A 539 -12.05 -6.73 27.06
C THR A 539 -11.82 -5.47 27.91
N ALA A 540 -10.66 -5.37 28.55
CA ALA A 540 -10.28 -4.16 29.28
C ALA A 540 -10.31 -2.94 28.36
N SER A 541 -10.90 -1.83 28.82
CA SER A 541 -11.09 -0.61 28.01
C SER A 541 -9.78 -0.07 27.45
N GLU A 542 -8.69 -0.15 28.21
CA GLU A 542 -7.35 0.27 27.79
C GLU A 542 -6.86 -0.49 26.55
N ALA A 543 -7.17 -1.79 26.46
CA ALA A 543 -6.80 -2.62 25.31
C ALA A 543 -7.66 -2.32 24.06
N LEU A 544 -8.87 -1.77 24.22
CA LEU A 544 -9.76 -1.40 23.11
C LEU A 544 -9.39 -0.05 22.49
N PHE A 545 -8.77 0.85 23.25
CA PHE A 545 -8.34 2.16 22.75
C PHE A 545 -6.93 2.15 22.15
N GLY A 546 -6.09 1.19 22.52
CA GLY A 546 -4.71 1.05 22.01
C GLY A 546 -3.69 1.91 22.77
N SER A 547 -2.40 1.70 22.47
CA SER A 547 -1.23 2.28 23.16
C SER A 547 -1.17 3.80 23.02
N ASP A 548 -1.54 4.31 21.84
CA ASP A 548 -1.36 5.70 21.43
C ASP A 548 -2.66 6.53 21.52
N ALA A 549 -3.65 6.04 22.27
CA ALA A 549 -4.97 6.66 22.35
C ALA A 549 -4.94 8.06 22.98
N THR A 550 -5.34 9.06 22.20
CA THR A 550 -5.67 10.39 22.72
C THR A 550 -7.09 10.38 23.28
N LEU A 551 -7.37 11.24 24.27
CA LEU A 551 -8.73 11.44 24.82
C LEU A 551 -9.76 11.65 23.71
N PHE A 552 -9.40 12.41 22.68
CA PHE A 552 -10.24 12.62 21.50
C PHE A 552 -10.53 11.32 20.75
N SER A 553 -9.48 10.58 20.41
CA SER A 553 -9.62 9.35 19.64
C SER A 553 -10.42 8.28 20.40
N SER A 554 -10.30 8.26 21.74
CA SER A 554 -11.07 7.37 22.62
C SER A 554 -12.54 7.76 22.70
N LEU A 555 -12.85 9.05 22.87
CA LEU A 555 -14.22 9.56 22.87
C LEU A 555 -14.88 9.33 21.50
N SER A 556 -14.20 9.66 20.40
CA SER A 556 -14.71 9.43 19.03
C SER A 556 -15.01 7.95 18.76
N LEU A 557 -14.11 7.04 19.14
CA LEU A 557 -14.35 5.60 19.02
C LEU A 557 -15.52 5.14 19.90
N ALA A 558 -15.58 5.58 21.16
CA ALA A 558 -16.68 5.25 22.07
C ALA A 558 -18.04 5.73 21.54
N GLY A 559 -18.11 6.93 20.96
CA GLY A 559 -19.32 7.45 20.32
C GLY A 559 -19.77 6.60 19.13
N ARG A 560 -18.83 6.18 18.26
CA ARG A 560 -19.13 5.31 17.12
C ARG A 560 -19.56 3.90 17.54
N VAL A 561 -18.92 3.34 18.56
CA VAL A 561 -19.29 2.03 19.17
C VAL A 561 -20.68 2.13 19.81
N GLY A 562 -20.98 3.21 20.53
CA GLY A 562 -22.29 3.44 21.14
C GLY A 562 -23.45 3.54 20.14
N ALA A 563 -23.17 3.74 18.85
CA ALA A 563 -24.15 3.75 17.78
C ALA A 563 -24.47 2.36 17.20
N VAL A 564 -23.80 1.30 17.67
CA VAL A 564 -23.95 -0.08 17.15
C VAL A 564 -25.12 -0.80 17.81
N SER A 565 -25.22 -0.77 19.13
CA SER A 565 -26.29 -1.46 19.89
C SER A 565 -26.60 -0.79 21.24
N PRO A 566 -27.75 -1.10 21.86
CA PRO A 566 -28.09 -0.65 23.22
C PRO A 566 -27.03 -0.99 24.28
N LEU A 567 -26.41 -2.15 24.18
CA LEU A 567 -25.42 -2.61 25.13
C LEU A 567 -24.10 -1.86 24.94
N CYS A 568 -23.67 -1.69 23.69
CA CYS A 568 -22.52 -0.85 23.35
C CYS A 568 -22.72 0.61 23.78
N LEU A 569 -23.95 1.11 23.73
CA LEU A 569 -24.31 2.44 24.21
C LEU A 569 -24.12 2.56 25.74
N GLN A 570 -24.56 1.58 26.52
CA GLN A 570 -24.33 1.57 27.98
C GLN A 570 -22.83 1.50 28.32
N TRP A 571 -22.09 0.66 27.60
CA TRP A 571 -20.63 0.60 27.73
C TRP A 571 -19.99 1.94 27.40
N ALA A 572 -20.31 2.52 26.24
CA ALA A 572 -19.77 3.80 25.81
C ALA A 572 -20.10 4.90 26.83
N ALA A 573 -21.34 4.95 27.31
CA ALA A 573 -21.78 5.88 28.35
C ALA A 573 -20.90 5.78 29.60
N SER A 574 -20.62 4.56 30.08
CA SER A 574 -19.76 4.35 31.25
C SER A 574 -18.33 4.85 31.05
N ILE A 575 -17.77 4.66 29.85
CA ILE A 575 -16.42 5.15 29.50
C ILE A 575 -16.41 6.67 29.41
N ILE A 576 -17.40 7.27 28.76
CA ILE A 576 -17.54 8.72 28.62
C ILE A 576 -17.68 9.36 30.01
N VAL A 577 -18.51 8.81 30.89
CA VAL A 577 -18.64 9.25 32.30
C VAL A 577 -17.29 9.21 33.01
N LYS A 578 -16.52 8.12 32.86
CA LYS A 578 -15.20 7.99 33.48
C LYS A 578 -14.19 9.00 32.92
N MET A 579 -14.14 9.15 31.59
CA MET A 579 -13.23 10.06 30.88
C MET A 579 -13.58 11.55 31.06
N THR A 580 -14.81 11.86 31.44
CA THR A 580 -15.26 13.23 31.73
C THR A 580 -15.28 13.55 33.23
N SER A 581 -14.91 12.60 34.09
CA SER A 581 -14.90 12.79 35.54
C SER A 581 -13.85 13.82 35.99
N LEU A 582 -14.16 14.56 37.04
CA LEU A 582 -13.29 15.61 37.59
C LEU A 582 -11.84 15.14 37.86
N PRO A 583 -11.59 13.96 38.47
CA PRO A 583 -10.22 13.51 38.77
C PRO A 583 -9.41 13.16 37.51
N PHE A 584 -10.05 12.54 36.52
CA PHE A 584 -9.41 12.20 35.26
C PHE A 584 -9.06 13.46 34.47
N VAL A 585 -9.99 14.42 34.44
CA VAL A 585 -9.78 15.66 33.73
C VAL A 585 -8.83 16.60 34.51
N ASP A 586 -8.83 16.62 35.84
CA ASP A 586 -7.81 17.33 36.63
C ASP A 586 -6.40 16.77 36.37
N ALA A 587 -6.25 15.45 36.27
CA ALA A 587 -4.99 14.83 35.86
C ALA A 587 -4.61 15.21 34.41
N TYR A 588 -5.57 15.18 33.48
CA TYR A 588 -5.39 15.61 32.09
C TYR A 588 -4.99 17.09 31.98
N LEU A 589 -5.63 17.97 32.75
CA LEU A 589 -5.39 19.41 32.78
C LEU A 589 -4.10 19.77 33.53
N SER A 590 -3.64 18.95 34.47
CA SER A 590 -2.35 19.15 35.16
C SER A 590 -1.14 19.06 34.22
N HIS A 591 -1.30 18.43 33.05
CA HIS A 591 -0.32 18.43 31.96
C HIS A 591 -0.43 19.64 31.01
N CYS A 592 -1.45 20.50 31.18
CA CYS A 592 -1.74 21.67 30.35
C CYS A 592 -1.34 22.95 31.12
N VAL A 593 -0.04 23.27 31.18
CA VAL A 593 0.52 24.17 32.22
C VAL A 593 0.17 25.65 32.05
N GLU A 594 -0.25 26.15 30.89
CA GLU A 594 -0.37 27.62 30.72
C GLU A 594 -1.57 28.15 29.90
N ASP A 595 -2.37 27.31 29.19
CA ASP A 595 -3.61 27.80 28.54
C ASP A 595 -4.80 26.83 28.65
N VAL A 596 -5.11 26.54 29.91
CA VAL A 596 -6.23 25.71 30.39
C VAL A 596 -7.61 26.01 29.75
N PRO A 597 -8.01 27.27 29.42
CA PRO A 597 -9.33 27.53 28.82
C PRO A 597 -9.47 27.03 27.37
N ILE A 598 -8.38 26.92 26.59
CA ILE A 598 -8.40 26.34 25.24
C ILE A 598 -8.49 24.81 25.32
N GLY A 599 -7.80 24.20 26.29
CA GLY A 599 -7.92 22.76 26.59
C GLY A 599 -9.35 22.37 26.97
N LEU A 600 -10.00 23.19 27.80
CA LEU A 600 -11.41 23.01 28.17
C LEU A 600 -12.39 23.27 27.03
N SER A 601 -12.21 24.33 26.22
CA SER A 601 -13.09 24.57 25.08
C SER A 601 -13.03 23.39 24.11
N ARG A 602 -11.84 22.81 23.92
CA ARG A 602 -11.66 21.57 23.14
C ARG A 602 -12.31 20.36 23.81
N LEU A 603 -12.10 20.10 25.10
CA LEU A 603 -12.76 18.99 25.80
C LEU A 603 -14.29 19.12 25.74
N ARG A 604 -14.81 20.33 25.94
CA ARG A 604 -16.21 20.67 25.80
C ARG A 604 -16.69 20.42 24.37
N HIS A 605 -15.94 20.85 23.37
CA HIS A 605 -16.24 20.61 21.96
C HIS A 605 -16.24 19.11 21.63
N GLN A 606 -15.29 18.34 22.15
CA GLN A 606 -15.22 16.89 21.94
C GLN A 606 -16.38 16.15 22.62
N CYS A 607 -16.77 16.59 23.82
CA CYS A 607 -17.98 16.11 24.49
C CYS A 607 -19.25 16.50 23.70
N GLN A 608 -19.29 17.67 23.08
CA GLN A 608 -20.40 18.12 22.23
C GLN A 608 -20.48 17.39 20.88
N ALA A 609 -19.35 17.14 20.23
CA ALA A 609 -19.28 16.34 18.99
C ALA A 609 -19.69 14.89 19.27
N LEU A 610 -19.26 14.35 20.41
CA LEU A 610 -19.73 13.07 20.92
C LEU A 610 -21.25 13.06 21.17
N TRP A 611 -21.82 14.18 21.64
CA TRP A 611 -23.28 14.38 21.70
C TRP A 611 -23.97 14.45 20.36
N GLN A 612 -23.35 15.00 19.33
CA GLN A 612 -23.94 14.95 17.99
C GLN A 612 -23.94 13.52 17.44
N VAL A 613 -22.84 12.78 17.59
CA VAL A 613 -22.75 11.36 17.18
C VAL A 613 -23.75 10.50 17.95
N LEU A 614 -23.85 10.67 19.27
CA LEU A 614 -24.81 9.95 20.10
C LEU A 614 -26.25 10.46 19.90
N GLY A 615 -26.44 11.70 19.45
CA GLY A 615 -27.72 12.26 19.03
C GLY A 615 -28.21 11.69 17.68
N ILE A 616 -27.29 11.44 16.75
CA ILE A 616 -27.59 10.71 15.50
C ILE A 616 -27.90 9.24 15.82
N ALA A 617 -27.15 8.61 16.72
CA ALA A 617 -27.46 7.28 17.22
C ALA A 617 -28.84 7.25 17.91
N PHE A 618 -29.15 8.26 18.71
CA PHE A 618 -30.46 8.45 19.34
C PHE A 618 -31.57 8.54 18.30
N GLU A 619 -31.41 9.36 17.25
CA GLU A 619 -32.39 9.44 16.16
C GLU A 619 -32.54 8.10 15.42
N LYS A 620 -31.45 7.34 15.22
CA LYS A 620 -31.46 6.00 14.63
C LYS A 620 -32.23 4.99 15.49
N PHE A 621 -31.92 4.88 16.78
CA PHE A 621 -32.62 4.01 17.73
C PHE A 621 -34.09 4.41 17.91
N CYS A 622 -34.41 5.71 17.84
CA CYS A 622 -35.78 6.21 17.98
C CYS A 622 -36.62 6.10 16.71
N ARG A 623 -36.02 6.18 15.51
CA ARG A 623 -36.75 6.12 14.22
C ARG A 623 -36.89 4.70 13.67
N GLU A 624 -35.91 3.80 13.89
CA GLU A 624 -35.80 2.55 13.11
C GLU A 624 -35.95 1.25 13.95
N ASP A 625 -35.47 1.20 15.19
CA ASP A 625 -35.47 -0.05 15.99
C ASP A 625 -36.75 -0.30 16.82
N ALA A 626 -37.55 0.74 17.06
CA ALA A 626 -38.82 0.62 17.79
C ALA A 626 -39.86 -0.27 17.06
N VAL A 627 -39.69 -0.48 15.75
CA VAL A 627 -40.60 -1.29 14.92
C VAL A 627 -40.09 -2.73 14.74
N ALA A 628 -38.76 -2.96 14.79
CA ALA A 628 -38.16 -4.26 14.50
C ALA A 628 -37.88 -5.15 15.73
N LEU A 629 -37.61 -4.56 16.91
CA LEU A 629 -37.17 -5.31 18.11
C LEU A 629 -38.28 -5.65 19.12
N GLY A 630 -39.53 -5.28 18.86
CA GLY A 630 -40.69 -5.76 19.62
C GLY A 630 -40.71 -5.46 21.13
N THR A 631 -39.79 -4.65 21.67
CA THR A 631 -39.74 -4.34 23.11
C THR A 631 -39.58 -2.84 23.32
N ALA A 632 -40.67 -2.17 23.68
CA ALA A 632 -40.69 -0.76 24.07
C ALA A 632 -39.72 -0.43 25.23
N ASP A 633 -39.30 -1.44 25.97
CA ASP A 633 -38.40 -1.31 27.12
C ASP A 633 -36.93 -1.09 26.73
N ALA A 634 -36.44 -1.69 25.64
CA ALA A 634 -35.07 -1.45 25.16
C ALA A 634 -34.88 0.00 24.70
N ALA A 635 -35.85 0.53 23.95
CA ALA A 635 -35.87 1.93 23.53
C ALA A 635 -35.92 2.88 24.75
N ARG A 636 -36.73 2.58 25.76
CA ARG A 636 -36.78 3.36 27.01
C ARG A 636 -35.45 3.35 27.76
N VAL A 637 -34.77 2.20 27.83
CA VAL A 637 -33.45 2.08 28.47
C VAL A 637 -32.39 2.89 27.71
N CYS A 638 -32.37 2.85 26.37
CA CYS A 638 -31.47 3.67 25.55
C CYS A 638 -31.72 5.17 25.76
N VAL A 639 -32.98 5.60 25.72
CA VAL A 639 -33.39 7.00 25.94
C VAL A 639 -32.98 7.45 27.34
N GLY A 640 -33.26 6.65 28.38
CA GLY A 640 -32.84 6.95 29.75
C GLY A 640 -31.32 7.06 29.89
N THR A 641 -30.57 6.10 29.36
CA THR A 641 -29.10 6.09 29.39
C THR A 641 -28.52 7.35 28.73
N LEU A 642 -29.06 7.77 27.58
CA LEU A 642 -28.62 8.96 26.87
C LEU A 642 -28.98 10.26 27.60
N CYS A 643 -30.16 10.33 28.21
CA CYS A 643 -30.57 11.46 29.05
C CYS A 643 -29.67 11.60 30.28
N ASP A 644 -29.42 10.50 31.00
CA ASP A 644 -28.57 10.49 32.20
C ASP A 644 -27.12 10.84 31.86
N LEU A 645 -26.62 10.27 30.77
CA LEU A 645 -25.29 10.53 30.24
C LEU A 645 -25.14 12.02 29.86
N ARG A 646 -26.14 12.61 29.21
CA ARG A 646 -26.19 14.05 28.90
C ARG A 646 -26.11 14.90 30.16
N VAL A 647 -26.97 14.64 31.15
CA VAL A 647 -26.98 15.35 32.42
C VAL A 647 -25.62 15.24 33.12
N HIS A 648 -25.02 14.06 33.11
CA HIS A 648 -23.72 13.82 33.73
C HIS A 648 -22.60 14.63 33.07
N VAL A 649 -22.42 14.55 31.76
CA VAL A 649 -21.34 15.32 31.11
C VAL A 649 -21.58 16.82 31.21
N GLU A 650 -22.82 17.29 31.12
CA GLU A 650 -23.13 18.71 31.36
C GLU A 650 -22.73 19.14 32.78
N ALA A 651 -22.98 18.30 33.80
CA ALA A 651 -22.58 18.55 35.18
C ALA A 651 -21.05 18.48 35.38
N SER A 652 -20.38 17.52 34.75
CA SER A 652 -18.93 17.36 34.79
C SER A 652 -18.21 18.53 34.13
N LEU A 653 -18.68 18.97 32.95
CA LEU A 653 -18.17 20.17 32.27
C LEU A 653 -18.32 21.43 33.14
N ARG A 654 -19.49 21.63 33.77
CA ARG A 654 -19.71 22.77 34.69
C ARG A 654 -18.82 22.70 35.93
N SER A 655 -18.54 21.50 36.44
CA SER A 655 -17.67 21.31 37.61
C SER A 655 -16.21 21.58 37.26
N LEU A 656 -15.81 21.21 36.04
CA LEU A 656 -14.49 21.50 35.48
C LEU A 656 -14.24 22.99 35.26
N GLU A 657 -15.23 23.71 34.72
CA GLU A 657 -15.17 25.17 34.58
C GLU A 657 -14.92 25.87 35.93
N LYS A 658 -15.51 25.35 37.02
CA LYS A 658 -15.30 25.87 38.38
C LYS A 658 -13.92 25.51 38.97
N ALA A 659 -13.44 24.29 38.76
CA ALA A 659 -12.11 23.86 39.20
C ALA A 659 -11.00 24.66 38.47
N LEU A 660 -11.23 25.01 37.21
CA LEU A 660 -10.32 25.82 36.41
C LEU A 660 -10.15 27.24 36.91
N ALA A 661 -11.26 27.93 37.22
CA ALA A 661 -11.23 29.31 37.70
C ALA A 661 -10.43 29.42 39.02
N LYS A 662 -10.32 28.30 39.75
CA LYS A 662 -9.48 28.15 40.94
C LYS A 662 -8.00 27.93 40.57
N LYS A 663 -7.70 27.01 39.63
CA LYS A 663 -6.33 26.71 39.16
C LYS A 663 -5.67 27.85 38.38
N GLN A 664 -6.43 28.63 37.61
CA GLN A 664 -5.94 29.83 36.90
C GLN A 664 -5.40 30.91 37.85
N LYS A 665 -5.82 30.92 39.12
CA LYS A 665 -5.24 31.79 40.15
C LYS A 665 -3.95 31.26 40.77
N GLU A 666 -3.65 29.97 40.60
CA GLU A 666 -2.53 29.27 41.25
C GLU A 666 -1.30 29.12 40.34
N CYS A 667 -1.44 29.23 39.00
CA CYS A 667 -0.43 28.81 38.02
C CYS A 667 0.47 29.95 37.45
N ALA A 668 0.54 31.12 38.08
CA ALA A 668 1.27 32.28 37.54
C ALA A 668 2.82 32.20 37.60
N ASP A 669 3.42 31.14 38.18
CA ASP A 669 4.82 31.16 38.62
C ASP A 669 5.76 30.04 38.06
N SER A 670 5.48 29.41 36.91
CA SER A 670 6.43 28.41 36.33
C SER A 670 6.55 28.43 34.81
N THR A 671 7.41 29.31 34.28
CA THR A 671 7.55 29.60 32.84
C THR A 671 8.73 28.88 32.14
N ALA A 672 9.71 28.37 32.88
CA ALA A 672 11.01 27.95 32.30
C ALA A 672 11.04 26.53 31.72
N ASP A 673 10.21 25.60 32.20
CA ASP A 673 10.12 24.23 31.66
C ASP A 673 9.18 24.15 30.44
N VAL A 674 8.15 24.99 30.42
CA VAL A 674 7.17 25.11 29.31
C VAL A 674 7.84 25.64 28.05
N ASP A 675 8.68 26.67 28.17
CA ASP A 675 9.43 27.23 27.03
C ASP A 675 10.34 26.19 26.34
N ARG A 676 10.96 25.26 27.11
CA ARG A 676 11.76 24.17 26.55
C ARG A 676 10.92 23.16 25.79
N ALA A 677 9.76 22.76 26.32
CA ALA A 677 8.84 21.84 25.65
C ALA A 677 8.25 22.46 24.37
N VAL A 678 7.89 23.74 24.41
CA VAL A 678 7.40 24.51 23.24
C VAL A 678 8.42 24.52 22.11
N GLN A 679 9.70 24.74 22.44
CA GLN A 679 10.77 24.75 21.44
C GLN A 679 10.99 23.36 20.82
N ALA A 680 10.87 22.28 21.59
CA ALA A 680 10.97 20.91 21.08
C ALA A 680 9.83 20.56 20.11
N VAL A 681 8.59 20.96 20.42
CA VAL A 681 7.43 20.77 19.53
C VAL A 681 7.61 21.54 18.23
N LYS A 682 8.11 22.79 18.31
CA LYS A 682 8.40 23.59 17.13
C LYS A 682 9.44 22.92 16.23
N GLN A 683 10.54 22.43 16.80
CA GLN A 683 11.55 21.69 16.05
C GLN A 683 10.98 20.40 15.42
N GLU A 684 10.14 19.67 16.14
CA GLU A 684 9.48 18.49 15.58
C GLU A 684 8.65 18.86 14.33
N TRP A 685 7.84 19.91 14.41
CA TRP A 685 6.99 20.32 13.29
C TRP A 685 7.79 20.87 12.10
N GLU A 686 8.93 21.54 12.36
CA GLU A 686 9.87 21.94 11.32
C GLU A 686 10.47 20.72 10.61
N THR A 687 10.93 19.70 11.36
CA THR A 687 11.47 18.47 10.74
C THR A 687 10.41 17.68 9.96
N VAL A 688 9.15 17.69 10.41
CA VAL A 688 8.04 17.08 9.67
C VAL A 688 7.75 17.88 8.40
N SER A 689 7.78 19.21 8.46
CA SER A 689 7.59 20.08 7.28
C SER A 689 8.67 19.84 6.22
N GLU A 690 9.93 19.69 6.61
CA GLU A 690 11.03 19.39 5.70
C GLU A 690 10.88 18.01 5.04
N ARG A 691 10.51 16.99 5.83
CA ARG A 691 10.27 15.64 5.32
C ARG A 691 9.06 15.55 4.41
N LEU A 692 7.96 16.23 4.73
CA LEU A 692 6.80 16.33 3.85
C LEU A 692 7.16 16.99 2.52
N GLU A 693 7.99 18.03 2.52
CA GLU A 693 8.47 18.66 1.29
C GLU A 693 9.24 17.68 0.41
N GLN A 694 10.20 16.96 1.00
CA GLN A 694 11.00 15.95 0.30
C GLN A 694 10.14 14.79 -0.21
N ASN A 695 9.28 14.23 0.64
CA ASN A 695 8.43 13.08 0.31
C ASN A 695 7.38 13.42 -0.76
N THR A 696 6.86 14.65 -0.77
CA THR A 696 5.95 15.12 -1.83
C THR A 696 6.66 15.27 -3.18
N VAL A 697 7.95 15.67 -3.17
CA VAL A 697 8.78 15.73 -4.40
C VAL A 697 9.11 14.33 -4.93
N VAL A 698 9.44 13.39 -4.03
CA VAL A 698 9.79 12.00 -4.37
C VAL A 698 8.54 11.12 -4.63
N LYS A 699 7.34 11.64 -4.35
CA LYS A 699 6.02 10.98 -4.52
C LYS A 699 5.87 9.68 -3.71
N THR A 700 6.40 9.64 -2.50
CA THR A 700 6.30 8.49 -1.59
C THR A 700 5.02 8.57 -0.75
N HIS A 701 3.92 7.97 -1.22
CA HIS A 701 2.61 8.02 -0.54
C HIS A 701 2.63 7.47 0.91
N ALA A 702 3.31 6.35 1.15
CA ALA A 702 3.42 5.75 2.48
C ALA A 702 4.19 6.65 3.45
N ALA A 703 5.37 7.17 3.05
CA ALA A 703 6.16 8.06 3.89
C ALA A 703 5.43 9.38 4.18
N THR A 704 4.76 9.95 3.17
CA THR A 704 3.92 11.15 3.34
C THR A 704 2.78 10.88 4.32
N THR A 705 2.11 9.73 4.23
CA THR A 705 1.04 9.34 5.16
C THR A 705 1.56 9.23 6.60
N MET A 706 2.73 8.62 6.80
CA MET A 706 3.34 8.49 8.12
C MET A 706 3.71 9.85 8.73
N ASP A 707 4.26 10.76 7.94
CA ASP A 707 4.56 12.12 8.39
C ASP A 707 3.30 12.92 8.70
N LEU A 708 2.21 12.73 7.94
CA LEU A 708 0.90 13.34 8.24
C LEU A 708 0.25 12.74 9.49
N LEU A 709 0.35 11.43 9.71
CA LEU A 709 -0.12 10.77 10.93
C LEU A 709 0.66 11.27 12.14
N ARG A 710 1.99 11.40 12.01
CA ARG A 710 2.86 11.95 13.05
C ARG A 710 2.51 13.41 13.33
N LEU A 711 2.27 14.22 12.29
CA LEU A 711 1.82 15.60 12.45
C LEU A 711 0.47 15.67 13.14
N SER A 712 -0.54 14.91 12.70
CA SER A 712 -1.87 14.88 13.31
C SER A 712 -1.78 14.47 14.78
N THR A 713 -0.98 13.46 15.10
CA THR A 713 -0.81 12.95 16.46
C THR A 713 -0.04 13.96 17.32
N SER A 714 1.02 14.58 16.80
CA SER A 714 1.79 15.62 17.50
C SER A 714 0.94 16.87 17.72
N VAL A 715 0.16 17.32 16.74
CA VAL A 715 -0.81 18.42 16.88
C VAL A 715 -1.86 18.06 17.94
N GLU A 716 -2.44 16.86 17.90
CA GLU A 716 -3.41 16.44 18.92
C GLU A 716 -2.82 16.38 20.34
N ARG A 717 -1.58 15.88 20.49
CA ARG A 717 -0.88 15.73 21.79
C ARG A 717 -0.36 17.05 22.34
N ASN A 718 0.28 17.86 21.50
CA ASN A 718 1.12 18.97 21.93
C ASN A 718 0.45 20.34 21.81
N ILE A 719 -0.77 20.44 21.24
CA ILE A 719 -1.44 21.75 21.09
C ILE A 719 -1.56 22.51 22.41
N PHE A 720 -1.74 21.78 23.52
CA PHE A 720 -1.99 22.34 24.84
C PHE A 720 -0.74 22.96 25.48
N LEU A 721 0.44 22.68 24.91
CA LEU A 721 1.69 23.34 25.26
C LEU A 721 1.86 24.69 24.55
N ILE A 722 1.06 24.98 23.52
CA ILE A 722 1.22 26.15 22.65
C ILE A 722 0.44 27.34 23.23
N THR A 723 1.11 28.08 24.12
CA THR A 723 0.53 29.23 24.86
C THR A 723 0.75 30.56 24.13
N CYS A 724 1.74 30.60 23.24
CA CYS A 724 2.04 31.73 22.37
C CYS A 724 1.97 31.32 20.88
N PRO A 725 0.76 31.28 20.27
CA PRO A 725 0.55 30.88 18.87
C PRO A 725 1.47 31.60 17.87
N GLN A 726 1.78 32.86 18.17
CA GLN A 726 2.63 33.75 17.37
C GLN A 726 4.02 33.15 17.08
N ARG A 727 4.57 32.35 18.00
CA ARG A 727 5.88 31.69 17.84
C ARG A 727 5.87 30.57 16.79
N PHE A 728 4.69 30.02 16.50
CA PHE A 728 4.46 28.93 15.55
C PHE A 728 3.99 29.40 14.18
N TYR A 729 3.57 30.66 14.03
CA TYR A 729 3.04 31.18 12.77
C TYR A 729 3.92 30.85 11.55
N PRO A 730 5.26 31.09 11.56
CA PRO A 730 6.07 30.79 10.38
C PRO A 730 6.10 29.29 10.03
N THR A 731 6.25 28.44 11.04
CA THR A 731 6.29 26.97 10.90
C THR A 731 4.96 26.43 10.38
N VAL A 732 3.85 26.88 10.97
CA VAL A 732 2.50 26.43 10.59
C VAL A 732 2.07 27.00 9.24
N GLN A 733 2.41 28.24 8.92
CA GLN A 733 2.15 28.80 7.59
C GLN A 733 2.86 28.00 6.49
N ARG A 734 4.11 27.57 6.73
CA ARG A 734 4.85 26.68 5.82
C ARG A 734 4.18 25.31 5.69
N LEU A 735 3.82 24.69 6.81
CA LEU A 735 3.10 23.41 6.83
C LEU A 735 1.77 23.50 6.08
N LEU A 736 0.95 24.52 6.35
CA LEU A 736 -0.33 24.74 5.68
C LEU A 736 -0.16 24.91 4.17
N ALA A 737 0.85 25.68 3.73
CA ALA A 737 1.14 25.81 2.30
C ALA A 737 1.51 24.47 1.63
N GLN A 738 2.28 23.62 2.32
CA GLN A 738 2.63 22.28 1.86
C GLN A 738 1.42 21.34 1.85
N LEU A 739 0.60 21.34 2.90
CA LEU A 739 -0.60 20.52 3.01
C LEU A 739 -1.64 20.85 1.94
N PHE A 740 -1.84 22.14 1.65
CA PHE A 740 -2.69 22.57 0.53
C PHE A 740 -2.10 22.14 -0.83
N ALA A 741 -0.77 22.11 -0.98
CA ALA A 741 -0.16 21.59 -2.21
C ALA A 741 -0.42 20.08 -2.38
N ILE A 742 -0.41 19.30 -1.30
CA ILE A 742 -0.71 17.86 -1.30
C ILE A 742 -2.10 17.58 -1.89
N PHE A 743 -3.11 18.43 -1.64
CA PHE A 743 -4.45 18.28 -2.23
C PHE A 743 -4.44 18.25 -3.76
N TYR A 744 -3.47 18.93 -4.40
CA TYR A 744 -3.39 19.08 -5.86
C TYR A 744 -2.26 18.27 -6.51
N VAL A 745 -1.32 17.73 -5.73
CA VAL A 745 -0.16 16.98 -6.24
C VAL A 745 -0.30 15.47 -6.03
N THR A 746 -1.01 15.03 -5.00
CA THR A 746 -1.00 13.62 -4.57
C THR A 746 -2.32 12.92 -4.91
N ASN A 747 -2.32 11.92 -5.81
CA ASN A 747 -3.53 11.17 -6.19
C ASN A 747 -3.85 9.98 -5.26
N ASP A 748 -3.78 10.20 -3.95
CA ASP A 748 -4.07 9.16 -2.95
C ASP A 748 -5.12 9.69 -1.96
N GLU A 749 -6.19 8.93 -1.76
CA GLU A 749 -7.33 9.31 -0.91
C GLU A 749 -6.95 9.29 0.58
N CYS A 750 -6.13 8.35 1.01
CA CYS A 750 -5.67 8.24 2.39
C CYS A 750 -4.77 9.43 2.76
N VAL A 751 -3.79 9.76 1.91
CA VAL A 751 -2.93 10.94 2.09
C VAL A 751 -3.78 12.21 2.12
N ALA A 752 -4.76 12.33 1.23
CA ALA A 752 -5.64 13.49 1.17
C ALA A 752 -6.49 13.63 2.44
N ALA A 753 -7.12 12.55 2.92
CA ALA A 753 -7.93 12.56 4.14
C ALA A 753 -7.08 12.94 5.37
N HIS A 754 -5.87 12.40 5.49
CA HIS A 754 -4.95 12.78 6.56
C HIS A 754 -4.47 14.23 6.45
N ALA A 755 -4.21 14.71 5.23
CA ALA A 755 -3.87 16.12 5.01
C ALA A 755 -5.04 17.05 5.38
N VAL A 756 -6.28 16.70 5.01
CA VAL A 756 -7.50 17.43 5.40
C VAL A 756 -7.60 17.49 6.92
N LYS A 757 -7.42 16.36 7.61
CA LYS A 757 -7.44 16.32 9.08
C LYS A 757 -6.35 17.21 9.72
N CYS A 758 -5.12 17.17 9.21
CA CYS A 758 -4.02 18.02 9.70
C CYS A 758 -4.31 19.51 9.51
N VAL A 759 -4.76 19.92 8.31
CA VAL A 759 -5.14 21.31 8.03
C VAL A 759 -6.33 21.72 8.90
N GLY A 760 -7.30 20.82 9.03
CA GLY A 760 -8.50 20.99 9.85
C GLY A 760 -8.13 21.36 11.28
N TRP A 761 -7.28 20.56 11.92
CA TRP A 761 -6.78 20.83 13.26
C TRP A 761 -5.97 22.13 13.35
N LEU A 762 -4.95 22.31 12.51
CA LEU A 762 -4.11 23.51 12.53
C LEU A 762 -4.91 24.81 12.35
N GLY A 763 -5.95 24.77 11.51
CA GLY A 763 -6.87 25.87 11.29
C GLY A 763 -7.75 26.19 12.49
N MET A 764 -8.33 25.17 13.13
CA MET A 764 -9.16 25.35 14.34
C MET A 764 -8.37 26.00 15.49
N TYR A 765 -7.07 25.70 15.61
CA TYR A 765 -6.20 26.30 16.63
C TYR A 765 -5.67 27.69 16.29
N ARG A 766 -5.95 28.21 15.09
CA ARG A 766 -5.52 29.56 14.65
C ARG A 766 -4.01 29.77 14.80
N LEU A 767 -3.25 28.70 14.55
CA LEU A 767 -1.79 28.74 14.59
C LEU A 767 -1.20 29.33 13.30
N ASP A 768 -2.04 29.75 12.35
CA ASP A 768 -1.63 30.41 11.12
C ASP A 768 -1.49 31.93 11.28
N SER A 769 -2.46 32.57 11.96
CA SER A 769 -2.53 34.01 12.18
C SER A 769 -3.64 34.35 13.18
N ALA A 770 -3.56 35.52 13.82
CA ALA A 770 -4.52 35.92 14.85
C ALA A 770 -5.99 35.95 14.35
N ASP A 771 -6.19 36.29 13.07
CA ASP A 771 -7.51 36.40 12.42
C ASP A 771 -7.75 35.36 11.32
N SER A 772 -6.95 34.28 11.28
CA SER A 772 -7.04 33.24 10.25
C SER A 772 -6.92 33.76 8.80
N SER A 773 -6.27 34.91 8.63
CA SER A 773 -6.15 35.63 7.37
C SER A 773 -5.23 34.94 6.36
N PHE A 774 -4.23 34.19 6.85
CA PHE A 774 -3.36 33.37 6.00
C PHE A 774 -4.12 32.16 5.46
N LEU A 775 -4.82 31.44 6.33
CA LEU A 775 -5.65 30.29 5.96
C LEU A 775 -6.77 30.70 4.98
N ALA A 776 -7.45 31.82 5.24
CA ALA A 776 -8.47 32.36 4.35
C ALA A 776 -7.93 32.67 2.94
N ASN A 777 -6.71 33.20 2.85
CA ASN A 777 -6.03 33.43 1.57
C ASN A 777 -5.69 32.13 0.84
N LEU A 778 -5.23 31.09 1.54
CA LEU A 778 -4.95 29.79 0.93
C LEU A 778 -6.23 29.17 0.36
N ILE A 779 -7.32 29.15 1.13
CA ILE A 779 -8.62 28.61 0.69
C ILE A 779 -9.06 29.29 -0.61
N ILE A 780 -9.09 30.63 -0.66
CA ILE A 780 -9.48 31.32 -1.88
C ILE A 780 -8.50 31.06 -3.03
N THR A 781 -7.20 31.10 -2.76
CA THR A 781 -6.19 30.94 -3.82
C THR A 781 -6.37 29.61 -4.54
N TYR A 782 -6.66 28.53 -3.80
CA TYR A 782 -6.87 27.21 -4.38
C TYR A 782 -8.30 26.98 -4.89
N LEU A 783 -9.33 27.54 -4.23
CA LEU A 783 -10.73 27.45 -4.69
C LEU A 783 -10.96 28.22 -6.01
N VAL A 784 -10.30 29.38 -6.17
CA VAL A 784 -10.42 30.28 -7.34
C VAL A 784 -9.33 30.01 -8.38
N LYS A 785 -8.39 29.08 -8.14
CA LYS A 785 -7.34 28.72 -9.10
C LYS A 785 -8.00 28.31 -10.42
N ALA A 786 -7.89 29.17 -11.43
CA ALA A 786 -8.49 28.99 -12.74
C ALA A 786 -7.71 27.93 -13.54
N GLU A 787 -8.38 27.24 -14.45
CA GLU A 787 -7.78 26.31 -15.44
C GLU A 787 -6.87 27.01 -16.47
N SER A 788 -6.42 28.23 -16.19
CA SER A 788 -5.90 29.18 -17.18
C SER A 788 -4.41 29.48 -17.03
N ASP A 789 -3.56 28.47 -16.85
CA ASP A 789 -2.12 28.63 -17.18
C ASP A 789 -1.79 28.15 -18.61
N ASP A 790 -2.75 27.59 -19.35
CA ASP A 790 -2.56 27.16 -20.76
C ASP A 790 -3.18 28.11 -21.82
N LYS A 791 -3.91 29.17 -21.43
CA LYS A 791 -4.59 30.07 -22.40
C LYS A 791 -4.25 31.56 -22.31
N LEU A 792 -3.39 32.00 -21.39
CA LEU A 792 -2.97 33.41 -21.26
C LEU A 792 -1.58 33.70 -21.87
N ARG A 793 -1.23 33.03 -22.98
CA ARG A 793 -0.04 33.35 -23.79
C ARG A 793 -0.30 34.29 -24.98
N GLY A 794 -1.45 34.95 -25.03
CA GLY A 794 -1.78 35.87 -26.11
C GLY A 794 -2.64 37.05 -25.68
N SER A 795 -2.06 38.03 -25.00
CA SER A 795 -2.26 39.46 -25.29
C SER A 795 -1.48 40.32 -24.29
N PRO A 796 -0.58 41.23 -24.71
CA PRO A 796 0.06 42.20 -23.84
C PRO A 796 -0.83 43.45 -23.74
N GLY A 797 -1.32 43.75 -22.55
CA GLY A 797 -1.83 45.09 -22.24
C GLY A 797 -3.07 45.12 -21.36
N SER A 798 -2.86 45.19 -20.04
CA SER A 798 -3.49 46.23 -19.22
C SER A 798 -2.94 46.17 -17.79
N SER A 799 -2.34 47.27 -17.39
CA SER A 799 -1.70 47.56 -16.12
C SER A 799 -2.69 47.82 -14.98
N HIS A 800 -2.25 47.45 -13.77
CA HIS A 800 -2.61 48.00 -12.44
C HIS A 800 -4.02 47.75 -11.87
N ALA A 801 -4.11 46.92 -10.81
CA ALA A 801 -4.43 47.35 -9.45
C ALA A 801 -4.42 46.18 -8.44
N ASN A 802 -3.88 46.43 -7.24
CA ASN A 802 -3.93 45.63 -6.00
C ASN A 802 -3.17 44.30 -5.93
N ARG A 803 -1.84 44.41 -5.73
CA ARG A 803 -1.02 43.39 -5.07
C ARG A 803 -1.34 43.36 -3.57
N GLY A 804 -2.07 42.33 -3.13
CA GLY A 804 -1.91 41.81 -1.77
C GLY A 804 -0.59 41.04 -1.64
N PRO A 805 -0.12 40.73 -0.43
CA PRO A 805 1.15 40.02 -0.24
C PRO A 805 1.01 38.62 -0.84
N SER A 806 1.65 38.39 -1.99
CA SER A 806 1.92 37.03 -2.46
C SER A 806 2.75 36.35 -1.38
N PRO A 807 2.39 35.14 -0.92
CA PRO A 807 3.29 34.36 -0.08
C PRO A 807 4.55 34.11 -0.89
N ALA A 808 5.67 34.66 -0.42
CA ALA A 808 7.00 34.48 -0.98
C ALA A 808 7.46 33.03 -0.73
N VAL A 809 6.86 32.09 -1.45
CA VAL A 809 7.45 30.78 -1.66
C VAL A 809 8.07 30.85 -3.04
N SER A 810 9.40 31.03 -3.06
CA SER A 810 10.34 30.74 -4.14
C SER A 810 9.68 30.17 -5.42
N ARG A 811 9.55 31.02 -6.44
CA ARG A 811 9.04 30.64 -7.77
C ARG A 811 10.11 30.00 -8.66
N ASP A 812 11.37 29.94 -8.22
CA ASP A 812 12.50 29.66 -9.12
C ASP A 812 13.07 28.24 -9.05
N ALA A 813 12.42 27.30 -8.35
CA ALA A 813 12.87 25.90 -8.37
C ALA A 813 11.71 24.93 -8.10
N ARG A 814 10.88 24.64 -9.11
CA ARG A 814 10.08 23.41 -9.11
C ARG A 814 10.19 22.71 -10.47
N PRO A 815 10.63 21.43 -10.52
CA PRO A 815 10.47 20.63 -11.72
C PRO A 815 8.98 20.47 -12.01
N ALA A 816 8.61 20.33 -13.29
CA ALA A 816 7.22 20.21 -13.76
C ALA A 816 6.46 19.09 -13.02
N GLN A 817 5.76 19.44 -11.93
CA GLN A 817 4.88 18.54 -11.20
C GLN A 817 3.58 18.43 -11.97
N GLN A 818 3.22 17.24 -12.44
CA GLN A 818 1.87 16.94 -12.95
C GLN A 818 0.86 17.24 -11.84
N LEU A 819 0.06 18.30 -12.04
CA LEU A 819 -1.03 18.65 -11.15
C LEU A 819 -2.24 17.76 -11.45
N LEU A 820 -2.96 17.36 -10.41
CA LEU A 820 -4.26 16.69 -10.53
C LEU A 820 -5.27 17.56 -11.28
N PRO A 821 -6.35 16.97 -11.83
CA PRO A 821 -7.50 17.73 -12.29
C PRO A 821 -7.95 18.71 -11.20
N ASN A 822 -8.13 19.97 -11.55
CA ASN A 822 -8.49 21.02 -10.59
C ASN A 822 -9.77 20.69 -9.81
N SER A 823 -10.71 19.93 -10.39
CA SER A 823 -11.94 19.51 -9.70
C SER A 823 -11.68 18.61 -8.50
N VAL A 824 -10.70 17.69 -8.56
CA VAL A 824 -10.33 16.80 -7.45
C VAL A 824 -9.70 17.57 -6.30
N GLY A 825 -8.77 18.49 -6.59
CA GLY A 825 -8.14 19.33 -5.56
C GLY A 825 -9.15 20.27 -4.90
N LYS A 826 -10.13 20.78 -5.65
CA LYS A 826 -11.23 21.60 -5.11
C LYS A 826 -12.20 20.77 -4.27
N ALA A 827 -12.53 19.54 -4.67
CA ALA A 827 -13.37 18.65 -3.86
C ALA A 827 -12.75 18.40 -2.47
N ARG A 828 -11.44 18.11 -2.41
CA ARG A 828 -10.71 17.95 -1.13
C ARG A 828 -10.69 19.22 -0.27
N LEU A 829 -10.71 20.39 -0.91
CA LEU A 829 -10.85 21.67 -0.21
C LEU A 829 -12.26 21.86 0.36
N LEU A 830 -13.30 21.36 -0.33
CA LEU A 830 -14.66 21.32 0.19
C LEU A 830 -14.76 20.33 1.37
N ASP A 831 -14.05 19.20 1.33
CA ASP A 831 -13.97 18.26 2.46
C ASP A 831 -13.36 18.93 3.70
N LEU A 832 -12.35 19.79 3.52
CA LEU A 832 -11.81 20.61 4.61
C LEU A 832 -12.83 21.61 5.17
N LEU A 833 -13.62 22.26 4.30
CA LEU A 833 -14.67 23.17 4.76
C LEU A 833 -15.78 22.41 5.50
N LEU A 834 -16.15 21.24 5.01
CA LEU A 834 -17.09 20.32 5.68
C LEU A 834 -16.55 19.89 7.04
N PHE A 835 -15.27 19.52 7.12
CA PHE A 835 -14.60 19.21 8.39
C PHE A 835 -14.78 20.34 9.41
N TRP A 836 -14.59 21.60 9.03
CA TRP A 836 -14.84 22.72 9.94
C TRP A 836 -16.33 22.98 10.18
N CYS A 837 -17.24 22.68 9.25
CA CYS A 837 -18.67 22.77 9.53
C CYS A 837 -19.09 21.80 10.64
N ASP A 838 -18.46 20.62 10.68
CA ASP A 838 -18.72 19.60 11.71
C ASP A 838 -17.98 19.90 13.03
N HIS A 839 -16.78 20.50 12.96
CA HIS A 839 -15.89 20.65 14.11
C HIS A 839 -15.71 22.10 14.65
N ASP A 840 -16.15 23.16 13.97
CA ASP A 840 -16.03 24.55 14.46
C ASP A 840 -17.21 24.98 15.34
N THR A 841 -17.45 24.31 16.48
CA THR A 841 -18.66 24.59 17.29
C THR A 841 -18.67 25.94 18.00
N ASP A 842 -17.50 26.55 18.25
CA ASP A 842 -17.43 27.92 18.76
C ASP A 842 -17.83 28.95 17.68
N SER A 843 -18.00 28.47 16.44
CA SER A 843 -18.25 29.26 15.23
C SER A 843 -17.20 30.36 15.03
N LEU A 844 -15.98 30.21 15.56
CA LEU A 844 -14.97 31.26 15.52
C LEU A 844 -14.09 31.16 14.29
N THR A 845 -13.74 29.94 13.88
CA THR A 845 -12.82 29.70 12.75
C THR A 845 -13.47 30.11 11.44
N LEU A 846 -14.66 29.59 11.14
CA LEU A 846 -15.43 29.91 9.94
C LEU A 846 -15.86 31.38 9.93
N ARG A 847 -16.20 31.98 11.09
CA ARG A 847 -16.52 33.42 11.17
C ARG A 847 -15.30 34.29 10.91
N LYS A 848 -14.13 33.98 11.46
CA LYS A 848 -12.90 34.74 11.23
C LYS A 848 -12.42 34.61 9.78
N ILE A 849 -12.52 33.41 9.20
CA ILE A 849 -12.29 33.22 7.76
C ILE A 849 -13.26 34.12 6.98
N GLU A 850 -14.56 34.04 7.24
CA GLU A 850 -15.57 34.88 6.57
C GLU A 850 -15.31 36.39 6.72
N ASP A 851 -14.98 36.85 7.92
CA ASP A 851 -14.69 38.26 8.21
C ASP A 851 -13.40 38.72 7.51
N SER A 852 -12.36 37.87 7.52
CA SER A 852 -11.12 38.11 6.77
C SER A 852 -11.37 38.15 5.27
N LEU A 853 -12.24 37.29 4.73
CA LEU A 853 -12.59 37.28 3.31
C LEU A 853 -13.34 38.53 2.89
N LYS A 854 -14.31 38.96 3.69
CA LYS A 854 -15.02 40.22 3.46
C LYS A 854 -14.07 41.41 3.51
N ALA A 855 -13.17 41.44 4.48
CA ALA A 855 -12.18 42.51 4.62
C ALA A 855 -11.21 42.57 3.43
N GLN A 856 -10.72 41.43 2.93
CA GLN A 856 -9.70 41.38 1.89
C GLN A 856 -10.24 41.43 0.45
N ARG A 857 -11.42 40.84 0.21
CA ARG A 857 -11.97 40.63 -1.14
C ARG A 857 -13.36 41.22 -1.34
N GLY A 858 -14.00 41.75 -0.30
CA GLY A 858 -15.36 42.32 -0.38
C GLY A 858 -16.46 41.30 -0.69
N ARG A 859 -16.18 39.99 -0.56
CA ARG A 859 -17.10 38.89 -0.88
C ARG A 859 -17.08 37.85 0.24
N SER A 860 -18.20 37.16 0.44
CA SER A 860 -18.35 36.06 1.42
C SER A 860 -17.85 34.73 0.86
N MET A 861 -17.57 33.75 1.73
CA MET A 861 -17.29 32.37 1.34
C MET A 861 -18.45 31.78 0.52
N TYR A 862 -19.69 32.08 0.92
CA TYR A 862 -20.90 31.69 0.20
C TYR A 862 -20.86 32.10 -1.29
N TYR A 863 -20.38 33.31 -1.59
CA TYR A 863 -20.23 33.75 -2.98
C TYR A 863 -19.31 32.82 -3.76
N PHE A 864 -18.13 32.48 -3.22
CA PHE A 864 -17.18 31.62 -3.93
C PHE A 864 -17.66 30.17 -4.09
N LEU A 865 -18.38 29.63 -3.10
CA LEU A 865 -19.02 28.31 -3.19
C LEU A 865 -20.14 28.29 -4.24
N SER A 866 -20.97 29.34 -4.29
CA SER A 866 -22.04 29.44 -5.29
C SER A 866 -21.52 29.48 -6.73
N GLN A 867 -20.32 30.03 -6.97
CA GLN A 867 -19.67 30.01 -8.28
C GLN A 867 -19.30 28.59 -8.75
N GLN A 868 -19.05 27.66 -7.82
CA GLN A 868 -18.79 26.25 -8.17
C GLN A 868 -20.07 25.47 -8.50
N CYS A 869 -21.25 26.07 -8.27
CA CYS A 869 -22.57 25.48 -8.55
C CYS A 869 -23.15 25.91 -9.91
N LEU A 870 -22.42 26.72 -10.69
CA LEU A 870 -22.85 27.14 -12.03
C LEU A 870 -22.96 25.93 -12.96
N ALA A 871 -23.93 25.94 -13.88
CA ALA A 871 -24.19 24.84 -14.82
C ALA A 871 -22.97 24.42 -15.67
N THR A 872 -21.98 25.31 -15.81
CA THR A 872 -20.73 25.05 -16.54
C THR A 872 -19.65 24.33 -15.73
N ALA A 873 -19.86 24.13 -14.42
CA ALA A 873 -18.92 23.44 -13.54
C ALA A 873 -19.06 21.91 -13.62
N ASP A 874 -18.00 21.19 -13.26
CA ASP A 874 -17.97 19.72 -13.14
C ASP A 874 -19.13 19.22 -12.24
N PRO A 875 -19.94 18.23 -12.66
CA PRO A 875 -21.06 17.70 -11.88
C PRO A 875 -20.68 17.27 -10.47
N LEU A 876 -19.50 16.67 -10.29
CA LEU A 876 -19.00 16.24 -8.99
C LEU A 876 -18.76 17.45 -8.08
N LEU A 877 -18.19 18.51 -8.64
CA LEU A 877 -17.92 19.74 -7.91
C LEU A 877 -19.20 20.51 -7.60
N GLN A 878 -20.19 20.52 -8.49
CA GLN A 878 -21.52 21.08 -8.23
C GLN A 878 -22.18 20.39 -7.03
N VAL A 879 -22.21 19.05 -7.02
CA VAL A 879 -22.82 18.26 -5.93
C VAL A 879 -22.11 18.49 -4.60
N ALA A 880 -20.77 18.37 -4.58
CA ALA A 880 -19.99 18.57 -3.36
C ALA A 880 -20.14 20.00 -2.81
N SER A 881 -20.20 21.01 -3.70
CA SER A 881 -20.38 22.40 -3.31
C SER A 881 -21.78 22.65 -2.73
N LEU A 882 -22.83 22.07 -3.31
CA LEU A 882 -24.20 22.19 -2.80
C LEU A 882 -24.35 21.55 -1.41
N TYR A 883 -23.76 20.37 -1.21
CA TYR A 883 -23.72 19.74 0.11
C TYR A 883 -22.94 20.61 1.13
N CYS A 884 -21.77 21.12 0.73
CA CYS A 884 -20.97 22.02 1.56
C CYS A 884 -21.69 23.33 1.90
N ILE A 885 -22.45 23.92 0.97
CA ILE A 885 -23.22 25.16 1.21
C ILE A 885 -24.31 24.92 2.26
N GLY A 886 -24.96 23.75 2.24
CA GLY A 886 -25.96 23.39 3.26
C GLY A 886 -25.35 23.39 4.65
N GLN A 887 -24.28 22.61 4.83
CA GLN A 887 -23.58 22.51 6.11
C GLN A 887 -22.95 23.84 6.54
N TYR A 888 -22.38 24.60 5.60
CA TYR A 888 -21.79 25.91 5.89
C TYR A 888 -22.84 26.94 6.33
N THR A 889 -24.00 26.96 5.67
CA THR A 889 -25.13 27.81 6.07
C THR A 889 -25.58 27.46 7.48
N VAL A 890 -25.62 26.16 7.79
CA VAL A 890 -25.98 25.67 9.13
C VAL A 890 -24.97 26.10 10.19
N ALA A 891 -23.68 25.95 9.90
CA ALA A 891 -22.60 26.30 10.81
C ALA A 891 -22.48 27.82 11.03
N THR A 892 -22.81 28.65 10.03
CA THR A 892 -22.60 30.10 10.08
C THR A 892 -23.87 30.94 10.30
N PHE A 893 -25.02 30.32 10.52
CA PHE A 893 -26.29 31.01 10.76
C PHE A 893 -26.17 32.12 11.84
N PRO A 894 -26.72 33.33 11.61
CA PRO A 894 -27.57 33.79 10.49
C PRO A 894 -26.81 34.49 9.35
N ARG A 895 -25.51 34.25 9.16
CA ARG A 895 -24.67 35.03 8.21
C ARG A 895 -24.98 34.78 6.74
N VAL A 896 -25.46 33.58 6.41
CA VAL A 896 -26.01 33.25 5.08
C VAL A 896 -27.52 33.26 5.22
N THR A 897 -28.19 34.10 4.44
CA THR A 897 -29.66 34.22 4.49
C THR A 897 -30.33 33.09 3.73
N MET A 898 -31.50 32.67 4.21
CA MET A 898 -32.31 31.62 3.59
C MET A 898 -32.66 31.92 2.13
N ASP A 899 -33.00 33.18 1.84
CA ASP A 899 -33.36 33.65 0.49
C ASP A 899 -32.25 33.36 -0.53
N LEU A 900 -30.97 33.56 -0.16
CA LEU A 900 -29.84 33.27 -1.04
C LEU A 900 -29.76 31.77 -1.37
N VAL A 901 -29.96 30.90 -0.37
CA VAL A 901 -29.88 29.43 -0.53
C VAL A 901 -31.06 28.91 -1.35
N VAL A 902 -32.26 29.44 -1.12
CA VAL A 902 -33.48 29.12 -1.89
C VAL A 902 -33.31 29.56 -3.35
N GLN A 903 -32.75 30.75 -3.58
CA GLN A 903 -32.49 31.25 -4.93
C GLN A 903 -31.44 30.41 -5.65
N LEU A 904 -30.35 30.02 -4.99
CA LEU A 904 -29.34 29.11 -5.56
C LEU A 904 -29.95 27.77 -5.94
N ALA A 905 -30.76 27.16 -5.07
CA ALA A 905 -31.44 25.91 -5.38
C ALA A 905 -32.35 26.06 -6.60
N ARG A 906 -33.14 27.14 -6.68
CA ARG A 906 -33.97 27.42 -7.87
C ARG A 906 -33.14 27.53 -9.14
N ASP A 907 -31.99 28.18 -9.08
CA ASP A 907 -31.09 28.33 -10.23
C ASP A 907 -30.50 26.97 -10.64
N VAL A 908 -30.13 26.09 -9.70
CA VAL A 908 -29.68 24.72 -10.00
C VAL A 908 -30.79 23.88 -10.65
N PHE A 909 -32.00 23.93 -10.10
CA PHE A 909 -33.16 23.22 -10.67
C PHE A 909 -33.51 23.70 -12.10
N ARG A 910 -33.25 24.98 -12.41
CA ARG A 910 -33.52 25.57 -13.74
C ARG A 910 -32.39 25.34 -14.74
N LEU A 911 -31.14 25.46 -14.31
CA LEU A 911 -29.98 25.60 -15.20
C LEU A 911 -29.10 24.34 -15.27
N SER A 912 -29.13 23.46 -14.26
CA SER A 912 -28.30 22.24 -14.28
C SER A 912 -28.96 21.13 -15.10
N SER A 913 -28.17 20.50 -15.98
CA SER A 913 -28.58 19.34 -16.77
C SER A 913 -28.47 18.01 -16.02
N PHE A 914 -27.94 18.01 -14.78
CA PHE A 914 -27.67 16.80 -14.01
C PHE A 914 -28.67 16.64 -12.86
N GLU A 915 -29.41 15.52 -12.84
CA GLU A 915 -30.41 15.23 -11.79
C GLU A 915 -29.76 15.09 -10.40
N MET A 916 -28.55 14.53 -10.31
CA MET A 916 -27.78 14.43 -9.07
C MET A 916 -27.51 15.80 -8.41
N ALA A 917 -27.28 16.87 -9.20
CA ALA A 917 -27.11 18.22 -8.66
C ALA A 917 -28.41 18.79 -8.09
N LYS A 918 -29.55 18.47 -8.70
CA LYS A 918 -30.89 18.84 -8.20
C LYS A 918 -31.23 18.08 -6.92
N ALA A 919 -30.89 16.80 -6.84
CA ALA A 919 -30.99 15.99 -5.63
C ALA A 919 -30.11 16.53 -4.48
N ALA A 920 -28.88 16.97 -4.79
CA ALA A 920 -28.01 17.63 -3.82
C ALA A 920 -28.58 18.99 -3.34
N ALA A 921 -29.13 19.80 -4.25
CA ALA A 921 -29.81 21.05 -3.89
C ALA A 921 -31.06 20.81 -3.02
N ALA A 922 -31.81 19.73 -3.29
CA ALA A 922 -32.94 19.29 -2.47
C ALA A 922 -32.52 18.92 -1.04
N SER A 923 -31.44 18.14 -0.90
CA SER A 923 -30.87 17.76 0.39
C SER A 923 -30.37 18.97 1.19
N MET A 924 -29.64 19.88 0.52
CA MET A 924 -29.20 21.16 1.07
C MET A 924 -30.39 21.95 1.65
N LEU A 925 -31.47 22.13 0.89
CA LEU A 925 -32.66 22.84 1.34
C LEU A 925 -33.32 22.18 2.55
N ALA A 926 -33.39 20.85 2.58
CA ALA A 926 -33.98 20.12 3.70
C ALA A 926 -33.20 20.31 5.00
N GLN A 927 -31.86 20.25 4.94
CA GLN A 927 -31.00 20.52 6.09
C GLN A 927 -31.17 21.95 6.61
N VAL A 928 -31.14 22.93 5.72
CA VAL A 928 -31.26 24.33 6.12
C VAL A 928 -32.67 24.62 6.65
N ALA A 929 -33.72 24.01 6.09
CA ALA A 929 -35.08 24.11 6.61
C ALA A 929 -35.23 23.51 8.02
N ALA A 930 -34.61 22.37 8.29
CA ALA A 930 -34.59 21.76 9.62
C ALA A 930 -33.92 22.66 10.66
N LEU A 931 -32.82 23.32 10.30
CA LEU A 931 -32.18 24.31 11.17
C LEU A 931 -33.07 25.54 11.41
N PHE A 932 -33.70 26.05 10.36
CA PHE A 932 -34.57 27.21 10.45
C PHE A 932 -35.71 26.96 11.45
N CYS A 933 -36.35 25.79 11.38
CA CYS A 933 -37.41 25.37 12.30
C CYS A 933 -36.93 25.12 13.74
N THR A 934 -35.62 24.99 13.99
CA THR A 934 -35.09 24.72 15.35
C THR A 934 -34.45 25.94 16.00
N LYS A 935 -33.92 26.90 15.23
CA LYS A 935 -33.17 28.05 15.76
C LYS A 935 -33.90 29.40 15.71
N VAL A 936 -34.99 29.52 14.96
CA VAL A 936 -35.76 30.77 14.85
C VAL A 936 -36.99 30.70 15.75
N SER A 937 -37.30 31.79 16.47
CA SER A 937 -38.43 31.81 17.40
C SER A 937 -39.77 31.66 16.66
N PRO A 938 -40.75 30.92 17.23
CA PRO A 938 -42.05 30.66 16.62
C PRO A 938 -42.75 31.90 16.04
N ASP A 939 -42.69 33.02 16.78
CA ASP A 939 -43.38 34.26 16.45
C ASP A 939 -42.68 35.07 15.33
N ALA A 940 -41.36 34.97 15.21
CA ALA A 940 -40.60 35.66 14.16
C ALA A 940 -40.68 34.93 12.81
N LEU A 941 -40.98 33.62 12.84
CA LEU A 941 -40.89 32.70 11.71
C LEU A 941 -42.17 32.69 10.86
N LEU A 942 -43.35 32.84 11.49
CA LEU A 942 -44.65 32.94 10.80
C LEU A 942 -44.80 34.23 9.98
N LEU A 943 -44.04 35.27 10.33
CA LEU A 943 -43.99 36.55 9.61
C LEU A 943 -42.86 36.61 8.57
N ASP A 944 -41.99 35.60 8.51
CA ASP A 944 -40.85 35.58 7.61
C ASP A 944 -41.28 35.15 6.20
N PRO A 945 -41.09 35.98 5.15
CA PRO A 945 -41.42 35.63 3.77
C PRO A 945 -40.69 34.36 3.29
N CYS A 946 -39.57 33.98 3.90
CA CYS A 946 -38.82 32.77 3.59
C CYS A 946 -39.61 31.48 3.94
N PHE A 947 -40.50 31.51 4.94
CA PHE A 947 -41.33 30.36 5.31
C PHE A 947 -42.30 29.99 4.18
N ALA A 948 -42.96 30.99 3.60
CA ALA A 948 -43.86 30.80 2.46
C ALA A 948 -43.11 30.28 1.22
N GLN A 949 -41.90 30.80 0.98
CA GLN A 949 -41.05 30.35 -0.13
C GLN A 949 -40.57 28.90 0.04
N LEU A 950 -40.16 28.50 1.25
CA LEU A 950 -39.76 27.12 1.54
C LEU A 950 -40.91 26.14 1.41
N LYS A 951 -42.11 26.52 1.87
CA LYS A 951 -43.31 25.70 1.71
C LYS A 951 -43.61 25.48 0.22
N GLN A 952 -43.59 26.54 -0.58
CA GLN A 952 -43.83 26.46 -2.03
C GLN A 952 -42.78 25.59 -2.74
N VAL A 953 -41.50 25.71 -2.37
CA VAL A 953 -40.43 24.90 -2.96
C VAL A 953 -40.52 23.43 -2.51
N GLY A 954 -40.84 23.16 -1.24
CA GLY A 954 -41.07 21.81 -0.73
C GLY A 954 -42.24 21.10 -1.41
N GLU A 955 -43.34 21.80 -1.66
CA GLU A 955 -44.49 21.29 -2.44
C GLU A 955 -44.11 20.99 -3.90
N ALA A 956 -43.31 21.84 -4.52
CA ALA A 956 -42.80 21.60 -5.88
C ALA A 956 -41.87 20.37 -5.93
N MET A 957 -40.97 20.22 -4.96
CA MET A 957 -40.05 19.08 -4.86
C MET A 957 -40.78 17.75 -4.63
N ARG A 958 -41.83 17.74 -3.78
CA ARG A 958 -42.66 16.56 -3.53
C ARG A 958 -43.32 16.02 -4.80
N ASN A 959 -43.64 16.90 -5.74
CA ASN A 959 -44.28 16.58 -7.01
C ASN A 959 -43.29 16.55 -8.19
N TYR A 960 -41.98 16.57 -7.90
CA TYR A 960 -40.94 16.61 -8.92
C TYR A 960 -40.95 15.36 -9.80
N GLN A 961 -40.77 15.56 -11.10
CA GLN A 961 -40.55 14.52 -12.10
C GLN A 961 -39.50 15.03 -13.08
N SER A 962 -38.45 14.25 -13.30
CA SER A 962 -37.44 14.55 -14.30
C SER A 962 -38.04 14.55 -15.72
N PRO A 963 -37.58 15.43 -16.63
CA PRO A 963 -37.97 15.36 -18.02
C PRO A 963 -37.41 14.08 -18.68
N PRO A 964 -38.14 13.43 -19.60
CA PRO A 964 -37.65 12.22 -20.27
C PRO A 964 -36.37 12.53 -21.06
N ASN A 965 -35.25 11.90 -20.66
CA ASN A 965 -33.93 12.17 -21.21
C ASN A 965 -33.85 11.87 -22.72
N LYS A 966 -33.40 12.87 -23.51
CA LYS A 966 -33.10 12.76 -24.95
C LYS A 966 -31.58 12.64 -25.20
N VAL A 967 -30.83 11.73 -24.57
CA VAL A 967 -29.44 11.43 -25.00
C VAL A 967 -29.08 9.97 -24.75
N LEU A 968 -28.83 9.28 -25.87
CA LEU A 968 -28.08 8.04 -26.14
C LEU A 968 -28.24 6.84 -25.20
N ALA A 969 -28.95 5.86 -25.75
CA ALA A 969 -28.87 4.46 -25.39
C ALA A 969 -27.43 3.95 -25.56
N GLU A 970 -26.66 3.94 -24.49
CA GLU A 970 -25.65 2.92 -24.19
C GLU A 970 -25.19 3.14 -22.74
N GLU A 971 -25.46 2.13 -21.90
CA GLU A 971 -25.12 2.01 -20.48
C GLU A 971 -25.79 2.99 -19.50
N VAL A 972 -27.03 2.70 -19.07
CA VAL A 972 -27.62 3.39 -17.91
C VAL A 972 -28.45 2.43 -17.03
N VAL A 973 -27.97 2.21 -15.81
CA VAL A 973 -28.72 1.76 -14.63
C VAL A 973 -29.87 2.76 -14.40
N PRO A 974 -31.12 2.34 -14.13
CA PRO A 974 -32.29 3.23 -14.17
C PRO A 974 -32.15 4.45 -13.23
N ILE A 975 -32.33 5.66 -13.79
CA ILE A 975 -32.29 7.02 -13.18
C ILE A 975 -33.43 7.25 -12.14
N VAL A 976 -34.08 6.20 -11.66
CA VAL A 976 -35.26 6.29 -10.77
C VAL A 976 -34.89 6.80 -9.35
N HIS A 977 -33.62 6.67 -8.96
CA HIS A 977 -33.18 6.93 -7.58
C HIS A 977 -33.13 8.43 -7.22
N ASP A 978 -32.76 9.34 -8.13
CA ASP A 978 -32.55 10.76 -7.84
C ASP A 978 -33.88 11.55 -7.71
N ASP A 979 -34.86 11.26 -8.57
CA ASP A 979 -36.21 11.83 -8.49
C ASP A 979 -36.90 11.47 -7.17
N GLU A 980 -36.64 10.26 -6.66
CA GLU A 980 -37.14 9.83 -5.36
C GLU A 980 -36.47 10.57 -4.22
N VAL A 981 -35.16 10.84 -4.30
CA VAL A 981 -34.43 11.66 -3.31
C VAL A 981 -34.99 13.09 -3.26
N VAL A 982 -35.23 13.73 -4.41
CA VAL A 982 -35.85 15.07 -4.46
C VAL A 982 -37.23 15.06 -3.81
N ARG A 983 -38.09 14.07 -4.17
CA ARG A 983 -39.43 13.94 -3.60
C ARG A 983 -39.41 13.66 -2.10
N LEU A 984 -38.47 12.84 -1.63
CA LEU A 984 -38.27 12.53 -0.22
C LEU A 984 -37.94 13.80 0.58
N HIS A 985 -36.96 14.57 0.14
CA HIS A 985 -36.58 15.83 0.80
C HIS A 985 -37.72 16.87 0.75
N GLY A 986 -38.50 16.91 -0.33
CA GLY A 986 -39.71 17.75 -0.40
C GLY A 986 -40.75 17.39 0.67
N ARG A 987 -41.03 16.09 0.85
CA ARG A 987 -41.92 15.60 1.92
C ARG A 987 -41.35 15.90 3.31
N THR A 988 -40.03 15.81 3.48
CA THR A 988 -39.36 16.11 4.76
C THR A 988 -39.53 17.59 5.13
N ILE A 989 -39.30 18.50 4.19
CA ILE A 989 -39.52 19.94 4.40
C ILE A 989 -40.97 20.22 4.78
N GLU A 990 -41.94 19.64 4.05
CA GLU A 990 -43.36 19.83 4.33
C GLU A 990 -43.74 19.35 5.74
N LYS A 991 -43.28 18.16 6.14
CA LYS A 991 -43.52 17.61 7.50
C LYS A 991 -42.89 18.47 8.58
N LEU A 992 -41.66 18.98 8.37
CA LEU A 992 -40.99 19.85 9.34
C LEU A 992 -41.78 21.14 9.56
N LEU A 993 -42.26 21.77 8.48
CA LEU A 993 -43.06 22.99 8.55
C LEU A 993 -44.45 22.73 9.17
N GLN A 994 -45.08 21.57 8.89
CA GLN A 994 -46.35 21.15 9.51
C GLN A 994 -46.21 20.89 11.01
N ASN A 995 -45.21 20.11 11.43
CA ASN A 995 -44.98 19.82 12.85
C ASN A 995 -44.66 21.08 13.65
N PHE A 996 -43.89 22.00 13.05
CA PHE A 996 -43.57 23.27 13.67
C PHE A 996 -44.81 24.15 13.81
N SER A 997 -45.62 24.31 12.76
CA SER A 997 -46.87 25.09 12.83
C SER A 997 -47.88 24.54 13.85
N VAL A 998 -47.95 23.21 14.03
CA VAL A 998 -48.72 22.59 15.11
C VAL A 998 -48.12 22.92 16.49
N SER A 999 -46.79 22.91 16.64
CA SER A 999 -46.14 23.27 17.91
C SER A 999 -46.34 24.73 18.32
N VAL A 1000 -46.43 25.66 17.36
CA VAL A 1000 -46.76 27.07 17.62
C VAL A 1000 -48.20 27.24 18.07
N LEU A 1001 -49.15 26.53 17.44
CA LEU A 1001 -50.57 26.55 17.80
C LEU A 1001 -50.89 25.94 19.17
N VAL A 1002 -50.00 25.09 19.71
CA VAL A 1002 -50.14 24.46 21.04
C VAL A 1002 -49.49 25.31 22.14
N GLN A 1003 -48.58 26.22 21.79
CA GLN A 1003 -47.91 27.14 22.73
C GLN A 1003 -48.62 28.49 22.89
N GLN A 1004 -49.56 28.83 22.00
CA GLN A 1004 -50.55 29.91 22.17
C GLN A 1004 -51.78 29.39 22.92
#